data_AF-A0A7X5BES3-F1
#
_entry.id   AF-A0A7X5BES3-F1
#
_cell.length_a   1.000
_cell.length_b   1.000
_cell.length_c   1.000
_cell.angle_alpha   90.00
_cell.angle_beta   90.00
_cell.angle_gamma   90.00
#
_symmetry.space_group_name_H-M   'P 1'
#
loop_
_entity.id
_entity.type
_entity.pdbx_description
1 polymer ?
#
loop_
_entity_poly.entity_id
_entity_poly.type
_entity_poly.pdbx_seq_one_letter_code
_entity_poly.pdbx_strand_id
1 'polypeptide(L)'
;MTKKKTPTKRPSSRKKAPSKPKKTSWGLRLWGVFWKGSLAFSAVLLVSGLYLNSVVKQRFDGQLFDLPTVVYARILTLQPGDKITLPEVRNELDVLNYRKVAQPRFPGEYSASSSKIELIRRPFEFSDGPEPDRHVMLSFDQHSLLRIQSLEQRGQLGYLRLDPKMLGMLEKDVIEQRLFLRREQFPEVMVDALLATEDRYFYQHDGISPFSIARAMLANLKAGRTVQGGSTLTQQLAKNIFLSSERTLWRKLREAYIALIIDYRYSKDRILEAYLNEVYLGQNGKEAIHGFGLASRLYFGQPLPELRIDQLALLVGMVKGPSYYQPARYPERAKERRDLVLKLMLEQNILTAKQYEQAVSRPLDVQKHPHIASRQPAYFQQLAIELKQKVGTRFETDKGLRVFTSLDPVSQEKLEQAISHQVSILAPKAGHQLEAAAIAVDRSSGEIRAMVGGKRTGYDGFNRALNASRPIGSLVKPAVYLTALAQPDKYHLASTLIDKPISLKGSGGTVWTPRNFDRQYRGEVPLYQALAQSLNVPTVQLGMSLGIDAVSNTLQQLGVNRHEIRPVPSMFLGSFSLTPYQVAQMYQTITNAGKKAPLSALRSVLDLQGNVLYQSIPKASQVVDQQAAWLTTYAMKQGVKQGTGRYLNQQFAWASLAGKTGTSSDRRDSWFVGVDGREVTTIWLGRDDNQPTQLTGSSGALRVYAEYLQHRIPEQLLLPWPQGMSTFGFSATPSGAFVLDCDSHFTLPVWDKSGNLKQQCENRPKEWLKNIFRW
;
A
#
# COMPACT_ATOMS: atom_id res chain seq x y z
N MET A 1 -44.99 111.36 56.04
CA MET A 1 -43.56 111.73 55.92
C MET A 1 -42.72 110.62 56.53
N THR A 2 -41.76 110.05 55.80
CA THR A 2 -40.35 109.76 56.19
C THR A 2 -39.71 108.76 55.20
N LYS A 3 -38.50 109.10 54.73
CA LYS A 3 -37.80 108.53 53.57
C LYS A 3 -36.47 107.87 53.98
N LYS A 4 -36.25 106.69 53.39
CA LYS A 4 -35.04 106.08 52.76
C LYS A 4 -33.65 106.22 53.40
N LYS A 5 -33.03 105.04 53.53
CA LYS A 5 -31.63 104.74 53.92
C LYS A 5 -30.67 104.68 52.72
N THR A 6 -29.41 104.99 53.00
CA THR A 6 -28.21 104.76 52.17
C THR A 6 -27.15 104.06 53.04
N PRO A 7 -26.33 103.11 52.55
CA PRO A 7 -25.25 102.50 53.33
C PRO A 7 -23.84 102.96 52.91
N THR A 8 -22.92 102.97 53.88
CA THR A 8 -21.54 103.49 53.81
C THR A 8 -20.47 102.40 53.56
N LYS A 9 -19.35 102.83 52.97
CA LYS A 9 -18.22 102.05 52.44
C LYS A 9 -17.18 101.61 53.50
N ARG A 10 -16.47 100.51 53.18
CA ARG A 10 -15.29 99.91 53.86
C ARG A 10 -13.95 100.58 53.51
N PRO A 11 -12.89 100.44 54.34
CA PRO A 11 -11.49 100.71 53.97
C PRO A 11 -10.70 99.46 53.53
N SER A 12 -9.52 99.72 52.97
CA SER A 12 -8.75 98.98 51.97
C SER A 12 -7.81 97.86 52.47
N SER A 13 -7.73 96.77 51.69
CA SER A 13 -6.71 95.72 51.78
C SER A 13 -5.54 95.93 50.81
N ARG A 14 -4.31 95.71 51.31
CA ARG A 14 -3.03 95.82 50.61
C ARG A 14 -2.80 94.66 49.61
N LYS A 15 -2.09 94.98 48.52
CA LYS A 15 -1.81 94.18 47.31
C LYS A 15 -1.10 92.83 47.55
N LYS A 16 -1.60 91.77 46.89
CA LYS A 16 -0.80 90.73 46.21
C LYS A 16 -1.38 90.55 44.80
N ALA A 17 -0.52 90.64 43.78
CA ALA A 17 -0.91 90.50 42.38
C ALA A 17 -1.44 89.06 42.12
N PRO A 18 -2.64 88.88 41.55
CA PRO A 18 -3.06 87.58 41.06
C PRO A 18 -2.24 87.26 39.80
N SER A 19 -1.52 86.13 39.82
CA SER A 19 -0.88 85.55 38.65
C SER A 19 -1.91 85.42 37.53
N LYS A 20 -1.61 85.95 36.33
CA LYS A 20 -2.40 85.68 35.13
C LYS A 20 -2.63 84.17 35.02
N PRO A 21 -3.87 83.69 34.79
CA PRO A 21 -4.06 82.28 34.48
C PRO A 21 -3.23 81.99 33.23
N LYS A 22 -2.24 81.08 33.34
CA LYS A 22 -1.57 80.55 32.15
C LYS A 22 -2.69 80.05 31.25
N LYS A 23 -2.90 80.72 30.10
CA LYS A 23 -3.69 80.18 29.00
C LYS A 23 -3.02 78.85 28.64
N THR A 24 -3.47 77.75 29.24
CA THR A 24 -3.07 76.41 28.80
C THR A 24 -3.53 76.32 27.36
N SER A 25 -2.57 76.38 26.44
CA SER A 25 -2.87 76.46 25.03
C SER A 25 -3.74 75.26 24.67
N TRP A 26 -4.81 75.51 23.93
CA TRP A 26 -5.68 74.47 23.42
C TRP A 26 -4.89 73.41 22.63
N GLY A 27 -3.76 73.82 22.02
CA GLY A 27 -2.76 72.93 21.42
C GLY A 27 -2.07 71.95 22.38
N LEU A 28 -1.74 72.35 23.62
CA LEU A 28 -1.17 71.44 24.64
C LEU A 28 -2.17 70.36 25.10
N ARG A 29 -3.47 70.68 25.11
CA ARG A 29 -4.52 69.70 25.43
C ARG A 29 -4.77 68.74 24.26
N LEU A 30 -4.82 69.24 23.02
CA LEU A 30 -4.90 68.39 21.82
C LEU A 30 -3.67 67.49 21.67
N TRP A 31 -2.49 68.01 21.96
CA TRP A 31 -1.25 67.22 22.01
C TRP A 31 -1.31 66.15 23.10
N GLY A 32 -1.84 66.47 24.29
CA GLY A 32 -2.04 65.50 25.36
C GLY A 32 -3.07 64.40 25.02
N VAL A 33 -4.15 64.74 24.30
CA VAL A 33 -5.15 63.77 23.81
C VAL A 33 -4.57 62.90 22.71
N PHE A 34 -3.85 63.49 21.75
CA PHE A 34 -3.13 62.74 20.72
C PHE A 34 -2.10 61.79 21.33
N TRP A 35 -1.33 62.25 22.33
CA TRP A 35 -0.30 61.42 22.94
C TRP A 35 -0.91 60.28 23.77
N LYS A 36 -1.95 60.56 24.56
CA LYS A 36 -2.70 59.52 25.28
C LYS A 36 -3.37 58.53 24.32
N GLY A 37 -3.94 59.02 23.23
CA GLY A 37 -4.55 58.20 22.18
C GLY A 37 -3.54 57.30 21.46
N SER A 38 -2.37 57.84 21.10
CA SER A 38 -1.28 57.09 20.48
C SER A 38 -0.66 56.07 21.45
N LEU A 39 -0.56 56.41 22.74
CA LEU A 39 -0.08 55.47 23.77
C LEU A 39 -1.09 54.34 24.01
N ALA A 40 -2.39 54.65 24.05
CA ALA A 40 -3.45 53.65 24.11
C ALA A 40 -3.48 52.76 22.85
N PHE A 41 -3.34 53.35 21.66
CA PHE A 41 -3.24 52.60 20.40
C PHE A 41 -2.02 51.69 20.35
N SER A 42 -0.86 52.19 20.82
CA SER A 42 0.37 51.40 20.92
C SER A 42 0.21 50.24 21.92
N ALA A 43 -0.46 50.48 23.05
CA ALA A 43 -0.79 49.42 24.01
C ALA A 43 -1.72 48.36 23.40
N VAL A 44 -2.76 48.76 22.65
CA VAL A 44 -3.66 47.84 21.93
C VAL A 44 -2.89 47.04 20.88
N LEU A 45 -2.01 47.68 20.10
CA LEU A 45 -1.16 46.99 19.13
C LEU A 45 -0.23 45.99 19.82
N LEU A 46 0.38 46.36 20.94
CA LEU A 46 1.28 45.50 21.70
C LEU A 46 0.54 44.28 22.26
N VAL A 47 -0.63 44.48 22.88
CA VAL A 47 -1.49 43.38 23.36
C VAL A 47 -1.92 42.48 22.21
N SER A 48 -2.32 43.07 21.08
CA SER A 48 -2.69 42.32 19.87
C SER A 48 -1.49 41.54 19.32
N GLY A 49 -0.30 42.13 19.34
CA GLY A 49 0.95 41.50 18.93
C GLY A 49 1.33 40.32 19.83
N LEU A 50 1.19 40.46 21.15
CA LEU A 50 1.41 39.35 22.10
C LEU A 50 0.41 38.21 21.86
N TYR A 51 -0.86 38.53 21.62
CA TYR A 51 -1.88 37.54 21.27
C TYR A 51 -1.54 36.82 19.96
N LEU A 52 -1.29 37.57 18.88
CA LEU A 52 -0.93 37.02 17.57
C LEU A 52 0.36 36.21 17.63
N ASN A 53 1.35 36.65 18.40
CA ASN A 53 2.58 35.91 18.65
C ASN A 53 2.32 34.59 19.36
N SER A 54 1.41 34.57 20.34
CA SER A 54 0.98 33.32 20.98
C SER A 54 0.31 32.37 19.98
N VAL A 55 -0.56 32.88 19.11
CA VAL A 55 -1.24 32.10 18.06
C VAL A 55 -0.22 31.53 17.06
N VAL A 56 0.70 32.37 16.58
CA VAL A 56 1.79 31.96 15.67
C VAL A 56 2.67 30.91 16.32
N LYS A 57 3.05 31.10 17.59
CA LYS A 57 3.82 30.14 18.38
C LYS A 57 3.12 28.79 18.48
N GLN A 58 1.86 28.78 18.90
CA GLN A 58 1.09 27.55 19.08
C GLN A 58 0.98 26.75 17.78
N ARG A 59 0.86 27.43 16.62
CA ARG A 59 0.73 26.78 15.33
C ARG A 59 2.06 26.24 14.78
N PHE A 60 3.13 27.02 14.83
CA PHE A 60 4.42 26.65 14.22
C PHE A 60 5.32 25.78 15.09
N ASP A 61 5.28 25.94 16.42
CA ASP A 61 6.00 25.06 17.36
C ASP A 61 5.22 23.75 17.60
N GLY A 62 3.92 23.76 17.32
CA GLY A 62 3.03 22.60 17.38
C GLY A 62 2.83 21.94 16.01
N GLN A 63 1.59 21.51 15.76
CA GLN A 63 1.20 20.91 14.49
C GLN A 63 0.79 21.99 13.49
N LEU A 64 1.69 22.32 12.57
CA LEU A 64 1.48 23.34 11.56
C LEU A 64 0.39 22.92 10.55
N PHE A 65 0.41 21.64 10.18
CA PHE A 65 -0.47 21.03 9.19
C PHE A 65 -1.10 19.75 9.74
N ASP A 66 -2.32 19.48 9.31
CA ASP A 66 -2.92 18.15 9.42
C ASP A 66 -2.38 17.33 8.25
N LEU A 67 -1.46 16.40 8.56
CA LEU A 67 -0.70 15.65 7.58
C LEU A 67 -1.24 14.22 7.49
N PRO A 68 -1.75 13.80 6.33
CA PRO A 68 -2.29 12.46 6.18
C PRO A 68 -1.19 11.41 6.34
N THR A 69 -1.59 10.23 6.77
CA THR A 69 -0.73 9.05 6.86
C THR A 69 -0.37 8.57 5.46
N VAL A 70 0.92 8.56 5.13
CA VAL A 70 1.43 8.11 3.83
C VAL A 70 1.72 6.62 3.88
N VAL A 71 1.14 5.87 2.95
CA VAL A 71 1.28 4.41 2.87
C VAL A 71 2.21 4.03 1.71
N TYR A 72 3.21 3.22 2.01
CA TYR A 72 4.19 2.68 1.08
C TYR A 72 4.04 1.15 0.94
N ALA A 73 4.35 0.65 -0.27
CA ALA A 73 4.46 -0.78 -0.58
C ALA A 73 5.68 -1.43 0.10
N ARG A 74 5.94 -2.70 -0.20
CA ARG A 74 7.15 -3.39 0.24
C ARG A 74 8.41 -2.71 -0.28
N ILE A 75 9.47 -2.75 0.51
CA ILE A 75 10.83 -2.41 0.06
C ILE A 75 11.45 -3.65 -0.58
N LEU A 76 11.77 -3.59 -1.88
CA LEU A 76 12.54 -4.65 -2.53
C LEU A 76 14.01 -4.52 -2.14
N THR A 77 14.58 -5.57 -1.56
CA THR A 77 16.03 -5.66 -1.35
C THR A 77 16.57 -6.70 -2.32
N LEU A 78 17.50 -6.29 -3.16
CA LEU A 78 18.20 -7.11 -4.14
C LEU A 78 19.57 -7.49 -3.59
N GLN A 79 19.96 -8.74 -3.75
CA GLN A 79 21.26 -9.29 -3.36
C GLN A 79 21.83 -10.17 -4.48
N PRO A 80 23.16 -10.21 -4.66
CA PRO A 80 23.79 -11.20 -5.53
C PRO A 80 23.39 -12.63 -5.12
N GLY A 81 22.92 -13.42 -6.09
CA GLY A 81 22.39 -14.77 -5.88
C GLY A 81 20.87 -14.86 -5.75
N ASP A 82 20.15 -13.72 -5.68
CA ASP A 82 18.69 -13.73 -5.68
C ASP A 82 18.16 -14.36 -6.97
N LYS A 83 17.14 -15.22 -6.83
CA LYS A 83 16.41 -15.85 -7.94
C LYS A 83 15.41 -14.88 -8.55
N ILE A 84 15.92 -13.74 -9.02
CA ILE A 84 15.16 -12.70 -9.69
C ILE A 84 15.78 -12.40 -11.05
N THR A 85 14.94 -12.40 -12.08
CA THR A 85 15.35 -12.21 -13.46
C THR A 85 15.32 -10.75 -13.87
N LEU A 86 16.03 -10.41 -14.95
CA LEU A 86 16.02 -9.06 -15.52
C LEU A 86 14.59 -8.57 -15.85
N PRO A 87 13.70 -9.35 -16.49
CA PRO A 87 12.32 -8.94 -16.73
C PRO A 87 11.53 -8.63 -15.45
N GLU A 88 11.76 -9.38 -14.36
CA GLU A 88 11.09 -9.13 -13.08
C GLU A 88 11.55 -7.82 -12.45
N VAL A 89 12.85 -7.53 -12.46
CA VAL A 89 13.36 -6.23 -11.99
C VAL A 89 12.82 -5.09 -12.86
N ARG A 90 12.69 -5.29 -14.17
CA ARG A 90 12.05 -4.29 -15.06
C ARG A 90 10.58 -4.06 -14.69
N ASN A 91 9.81 -5.11 -14.43
CA ASN A 91 8.43 -4.97 -13.96
C ASN A 91 8.36 -4.16 -12.65
N GLU A 92 9.30 -4.39 -11.72
CA GLU A 92 9.38 -3.61 -10.48
C GLU A 92 9.66 -2.12 -10.77
N LEU A 93 10.64 -1.83 -11.63
CA LEU A 93 10.99 -0.47 -12.03
C LEU A 93 9.81 0.23 -12.73
N ASP A 94 9.07 -0.49 -13.57
CA ASP A 94 7.91 0.02 -14.29
C ASP A 94 6.77 0.38 -13.31
N VAL A 95 6.45 -0.48 -12.32
CA VAL A 95 5.42 -0.15 -11.32
C VAL A 95 5.85 0.96 -10.35
N LEU A 96 7.16 1.18 -10.19
CA LEU A 96 7.75 2.29 -9.45
C LEU A 96 7.85 3.58 -10.29
N ASN A 97 7.38 3.59 -11.54
CA ASN A 97 7.50 4.71 -12.48
C ASN A 97 8.95 5.16 -12.71
N TYR A 98 9.91 4.23 -12.76
CA TYR A 98 11.25 4.52 -13.27
C TYR A 98 11.19 4.70 -14.79
N ARG A 99 11.92 5.68 -15.32
CA ARG A 99 11.91 6.03 -16.75
C ARG A 99 13.01 5.30 -17.49
N LYS A 100 12.66 4.56 -18.54
CA LYS A 100 13.64 3.94 -19.43
C LYS A 100 14.25 4.99 -20.36
N VAL A 101 15.57 5.15 -20.32
CA VAL A 101 16.35 6.07 -21.14
C VAL A 101 17.57 5.37 -21.75
N ALA A 102 18.23 6.01 -22.72
CA ALA A 102 19.44 5.47 -23.32
C ALA A 102 20.65 5.55 -22.37
N GLN A 103 20.77 6.66 -21.63
CA GLN A 103 21.84 6.92 -20.67
C GLN A 103 21.23 7.54 -19.40
N PRO A 104 21.16 6.80 -18.28
CA PRO A 104 20.65 7.33 -17.02
C PRO A 104 21.54 8.48 -16.55
N ARG A 105 20.94 9.63 -16.23
CA ARG A 105 21.64 10.80 -15.68
C ARG A 105 20.98 11.37 -14.44
N PHE A 106 19.71 11.06 -14.22
CA PHE A 106 18.93 11.56 -13.10
C PHE A 106 18.33 10.41 -12.29
N PRO A 107 18.05 10.63 -10.98
CA PRO A 107 17.30 9.68 -10.17
C PRO A 107 15.98 9.27 -10.81
N GLY A 108 15.60 8.01 -10.63
CA GLY A 108 14.38 7.48 -11.23
C GLY A 108 14.52 7.12 -12.70
N GLU A 109 15.74 7.09 -13.25
CA GLU A 109 16.02 6.64 -14.62
C GLU A 109 16.74 5.30 -14.65
N TYR A 110 16.49 4.52 -15.70
CA TYR A 110 17.21 3.29 -15.96
C TYR A 110 17.44 3.05 -17.46
N SER A 111 18.47 2.29 -17.79
CA SER A 111 18.66 1.68 -19.10
C SER A 111 18.78 0.16 -18.92
N ALA A 112 18.45 -0.59 -19.95
CA ALA A 112 18.49 -2.05 -19.89
C ALA A 112 18.97 -2.64 -21.21
N SER A 113 19.85 -3.63 -21.10
CA SER A 113 20.30 -4.51 -22.19
C SER A 113 19.70 -5.91 -22.01
N SER A 114 20.25 -6.92 -22.70
CA SER A 114 19.83 -8.32 -22.53
C SER A 114 20.25 -8.96 -21.20
N SER A 115 21.31 -8.45 -20.56
CA SER A 115 21.89 -9.04 -19.35
C SER A 115 22.19 -8.04 -18.23
N LYS A 116 21.96 -6.74 -18.47
CA LYS A 116 22.28 -5.68 -17.51
C LYS A 116 21.20 -4.62 -17.42
N ILE A 117 21.02 -4.08 -16.22
CA ILE A 117 20.24 -2.87 -15.96
C ILE A 117 21.17 -1.85 -15.30
N GLU A 118 21.31 -0.68 -15.91
CA GLU A 118 21.91 0.49 -15.27
C GLU A 118 20.77 1.34 -14.72
N LEU A 119 20.82 1.72 -13.44
CA LEU A 119 19.78 2.53 -12.82
C LEU A 119 20.35 3.54 -11.83
N ILE A 120 19.69 4.68 -11.70
CA ILE A 120 19.96 5.65 -10.64
C ILE A 120 18.80 5.58 -9.66
N ARG A 121 19.00 4.85 -8.56
CA ARG A 121 17.99 4.61 -7.52
C ARG A 121 17.72 5.93 -6.80
N ARG A 122 16.46 6.25 -6.54
CA ARG A 122 16.04 7.52 -5.91
C ARG A 122 16.53 7.70 -4.47
N PRO A 123 16.81 8.92 -4.01
CA PRO A 123 17.01 9.15 -2.59
C PRO A 123 15.72 8.79 -1.84
N PHE A 124 15.84 8.12 -0.70
CA PHE A 124 14.69 7.72 0.10
C PHE A 124 15.05 7.61 1.58
N GLU A 125 14.12 8.02 2.44
CA GLU A 125 14.24 7.86 3.88
C GLU A 125 13.72 6.49 4.30
N PHE A 126 14.60 5.49 4.43
CA PHE A 126 14.21 4.17 4.93
C PHE A 126 13.98 4.19 6.45
N SER A 127 13.46 3.08 6.98
CA SER A 127 13.14 2.97 8.40
C SER A 127 14.36 3.04 9.34
N ASP A 128 15.54 2.79 8.80
CA ASP A 128 16.83 2.82 9.50
C ASP A 128 17.67 4.07 9.15
N GLY A 129 17.16 4.97 8.30
CA GLY A 129 17.79 6.24 7.97
C GLY A 129 17.67 6.66 6.51
N PRO A 130 18.07 7.90 6.19
CA PRO A 130 18.12 8.40 4.81
C PRO A 130 19.22 7.69 4.02
N GLU A 131 18.88 7.28 2.80
CA GLU A 131 19.88 6.92 1.80
C GLU A 131 19.80 7.89 0.61
N PRO A 132 20.94 8.43 0.13
CA PRO A 132 20.98 9.23 -1.08
C PRO A 132 20.67 8.37 -2.31
N ASP A 133 20.61 9.00 -3.48
CA ASP A 133 20.59 8.28 -4.73
C ASP A 133 21.81 7.37 -4.91
N ARG A 134 21.65 6.34 -5.75
CA ARG A 134 22.70 5.35 -6.03
C ARG A 134 22.72 5.04 -7.52
N HIS A 135 23.82 5.36 -8.19
CA HIS A 135 24.07 4.93 -9.56
C HIS A 135 24.70 3.54 -9.59
N VAL A 136 23.94 2.56 -10.07
CA VAL A 136 24.31 1.13 -10.00
C VAL A 136 24.08 0.40 -11.31
N MET A 137 24.88 -0.64 -11.52
CA MET A 137 24.75 -1.61 -12.60
C MET A 137 24.42 -2.98 -12.01
N LEU A 138 23.25 -3.50 -12.37
CA LEU A 138 22.80 -4.86 -12.08
C LEU A 138 23.16 -5.77 -13.25
N SER A 139 23.79 -6.90 -12.97
CA SER A 139 24.15 -7.93 -13.98
C SER A 139 23.42 -9.23 -13.68
N PHE A 140 22.82 -9.83 -14.69
CA PHE A 140 21.98 -11.01 -14.58
C PHE A 140 22.49 -12.15 -15.45
N ASP A 141 22.20 -13.37 -15.04
CA ASP A 141 22.10 -14.51 -15.97
C ASP A 141 20.62 -14.75 -16.36
N GLN A 142 20.30 -15.95 -16.85
CA GLN A 142 18.93 -16.29 -17.25
C GLN A 142 17.95 -16.45 -16.08
N HIS A 143 18.44 -16.65 -14.85
CA HIS A 143 17.64 -17.08 -13.71
C HIS A 143 17.84 -16.26 -12.43
N SER A 144 18.89 -15.43 -12.37
CA SER A 144 19.33 -14.79 -11.13
C SER A 144 20.08 -13.48 -11.34
N LEU A 145 20.14 -12.70 -10.26
CA LEU A 145 20.99 -11.51 -10.16
C LEU A 145 22.41 -11.92 -9.77
N LEU A 146 23.38 -11.76 -10.67
CA LEU A 146 24.77 -12.16 -10.43
C LEU A 146 25.55 -11.14 -9.61
N ARG A 147 25.36 -9.84 -9.90
CA ARG A 147 26.21 -8.78 -9.34
C ARG A 147 25.49 -7.45 -9.29
N ILE A 148 25.77 -6.70 -8.23
CA ILE A 148 25.41 -5.30 -8.06
C ILE A 148 26.71 -4.50 -7.99
N GLN A 149 26.90 -3.54 -8.90
CA GLN A 149 28.09 -2.69 -8.94
C GLN A 149 27.71 -1.23 -8.76
N SER A 150 28.38 -0.51 -7.86
CA SER A 150 28.31 0.95 -7.78
C SER A 150 29.16 1.57 -8.90
N LEU A 151 28.56 2.47 -9.66
CA LEU A 151 29.23 3.23 -10.73
C LEU A 151 29.91 4.50 -10.18
N GLU A 152 29.48 4.99 -9.02
CA GLU A 152 30.10 6.12 -8.30
C GLU A 152 31.40 5.71 -7.60
N GLN A 153 31.34 4.70 -6.74
CA GLN A 153 32.46 4.27 -5.89
C GLN A 153 33.35 3.20 -6.55
N ARG A 154 32.98 2.75 -7.76
CA ARG A 154 33.68 1.69 -8.53
C ARG A 154 33.91 0.40 -7.73
N GLY A 155 32.90 -0.04 -6.96
CA GLY A 155 32.94 -1.24 -6.12
C GLY A 155 31.71 -2.14 -6.28
N GLN A 156 31.76 -3.36 -5.73
CA GLN A 156 30.60 -4.26 -5.66
C GLN A 156 29.79 -3.98 -4.40
N LEU A 157 28.46 -4.05 -4.52
CA LEU A 157 27.54 -3.92 -3.39
C LEU A 157 27.01 -5.30 -3.00
N GLY A 158 26.94 -5.57 -1.69
CA GLY A 158 26.32 -6.79 -1.18
C GLY A 158 24.80 -6.80 -1.28
N TYR A 159 24.18 -5.62 -1.33
CA TYR A 159 22.74 -5.48 -1.54
C TYR A 159 22.40 -4.10 -2.13
N LEU A 160 21.18 -3.98 -2.66
CA LEU A 160 20.57 -2.72 -3.08
C LEU A 160 19.10 -2.71 -2.64
N ARG A 161 18.68 -1.64 -1.95
CA ARG A 161 17.27 -1.40 -1.66
C ARG A 161 16.67 -0.51 -2.74
N LEU A 162 15.52 -0.90 -3.29
CA LEU A 162 14.71 -0.01 -4.12
C LEU A 162 13.78 0.81 -3.23
N ASP A 163 13.53 2.07 -3.62
CA ASP A 163 12.52 2.90 -2.97
C ASP A 163 11.13 2.26 -3.13
N PRO A 164 10.30 2.24 -2.07
CA PRO A 164 8.99 1.63 -2.14
C PRO A 164 7.97 2.54 -2.85
N LYS A 165 7.03 1.92 -3.56
CA LYS A 165 5.92 2.63 -4.21
C LYS A 165 5.04 3.31 -3.16
N MET A 166 4.76 4.60 -3.33
CA MET A 166 3.69 5.27 -2.58
C MET A 166 2.33 4.75 -3.07
N LEU A 167 1.58 4.10 -2.19
CA LEU A 167 0.26 3.55 -2.50
C LEU A 167 -0.86 4.58 -2.33
N GLY A 168 -0.62 5.61 -1.50
CA GLY A 168 -1.56 6.70 -1.29
C GLY A 168 -1.54 7.18 0.16
N MET A 169 -2.62 7.85 0.53
CA MET A 169 -2.88 8.39 1.87
C MET A 169 -4.04 7.61 2.49
N LEU A 170 -3.98 7.36 3.81
CA LEU A 170 -4.94 6.48 4.49
C LEU A 170 -6.29 7.16 4.72
N GLU A 171 -6.27 8.43 5.11
CA GLU A 171 -7.44 9.21 5.48
C GLU A 171 -8.25 9.62 4.24
N LYS A 172 -9.55 9.30 4.23
CA LYS A 172 -10.44 9.45 3.05
C LYS A 172 -11.22 10.75 3.01
N ASP A 173 -11.45 11.38 4.16
CA ASP A 173 -12.37 12.51 4.33
C ASP A 173 -11.66 13.86 4.56
N VAL A 174 -10.34 13.91 4.35
CA VAL A 174 -9.57 15.15 4.52
C VAL A 174 -9.70 16.00 3.25
N ILE A 175 -10.24 17.21 3.42
CA ILE A 175 -10.45 18.17 2.33
C ILE A 175 -9.12 18.63 1.77
N GLU A 176 -8.07 18.76 2.59
CA GLU A 176 -6.75 19.21 2.17
C GLU A 176 -5.74 18.09 2.29
N GLN A 177 -5.08 17.76 1.18
CA GLN A 177 -4.07 16.71 1.11
C GLN A 177 -2.69 17.35 0.90
N ARG A 178 -1.71 16.86 1.67
CA ARG A 178 -0.32 17.34 1.65
C ARG A 178 0.63 16.16 1.74
N LEU A 179 1.71 16.19 0.96
CA LEU A 179 2.88 15.34 1.17
C LEU A 179 3.99 16.24 1.72
N PHE A 180 4.21 16.17 3.04
CA PHE A 180 5.22 16.98 3.69
C PHE A 180 6.62 16.60 3.21
N LEU A 181 7.38 17.61 2.79
CA LEU A 181 8.80 17.50 2.48
C LEU A 181 9.57 18.53 3.32
N ARG A 182 10.76 18.14 3.79
CA ARG A 182 11.70 19.05 4.44
C ARG A 182 12.34 19.99 3.42
N ARG A 183 12.81 21.17 3.85
CA ARG A 183 13.46 22.16 2.98
C ARG A 183 14.54 21.58 2.07
N GLU A 184 15.35 20.68 2.60
CA GLU A 184 16.48 20.02 1.91
C GLU A 184 16.03 19.08 0.77
N GLN A 185 14.77 18.65 0.78
CA GLN A 185 14.23 17.74 -0.24
C GLN A 185 13.66 18.50 -1.46
N PHE A 186 13.57 19.84 -1.38
CA PHE A 186 13.13 20.67 -2.50
C PHE A 186 14.31 21.01 -3.41
N PRO A 187 14.19 20.86 -4.75
CA PRO A 187 15.25 21.26 -5.67
C PRO A 187 15.56 22.75 -5.56
N GLU A 188 16.83 23.11 -5.41
CA GLU A 188 17.25 24.52 -5.29
C GLU A 188 16.81 25.35 -6.51
N VAL A 189 16.92 24.78 -7.72
CA VAL A 189 16.44 25.44 -8.96
C VAL A 189 14.95 25.81 -8.89
N MET A 190 14.12 25.01 -8.20
CA MET A 190 12.71 25.33 -8.00
C MET A 190 12.52 26.46 -6.99
N VAL A 191 13.30 26.42 -5.90
CA VAL A 191 13.27 27.48 -4.89
C VAL A 191 13.68 28.81 -5.51
N ASP A 192 14.77 28.83 -6.26
CA ASP A 192 15.24 30.02 -6.99
C ASP A 192 14.18 30.54 -7.97
N ALA A 193 13.51 29.62 -8.69
CA ALA A 193 12.40 29.99 -9.57
C ALA A 193 11.24 30.64 -8.79
N LEU A 194 10.87 30.08 -7.65
CA LEU A 194 9.82 30.63 -6.79
C LEU A 194 10.19 32.01 -6.26
N LEU A 195 11.42 32.19 -5.78
CA LEU A 195 11.91 33.47 -5.28
C LEU A 195 11.97 34.51 -6.40
N ALA A 196 12.50 34.16 -7.58
CA ALA A 196 12.58 35.06 -8.72
C ALA A 196 11.20 35.53 -9.21
N THR A 197 10.16 34.70 -9.02
CA THR A 197 8.81 34.98 -9.53
C THR A 197 7.90 35.66 -8.52
N GLU A 198 7.92 35.22 -7.26
CA GLU A 198 6.98 35.67 -6.22
C GLU A 198 7.63 36.67 -5.24
N ASP A 199 8.91 36.50 -4.87
CA ASP A 199 9.56 37.35 -3.84
C ASP A 199 11.10 37.40 -3.94
N ARG A 200 11.61 38.21 -4.87
CA ARG A 200 13.04 38.26 -5.23
C ARG A 200 13.98 38.58 -4.07
N TYR A 201 13.50 39.34 -3.08
CA TYR A 201 14.31 39.82 -1.97
C TYR A 201 13.91 39.15 -0.64
N PHE A 202 13.31 37.95 -0.72
CA PHE A 202 12.77 37.21 0.42
C PHE A 202 13.74 37.12 1.61
N TYR A 203 15.00 36.80 1.36
CA TYR A 203 16.03 36.67 2.41
C TYR A 203 16.50 38.00 3.00
N GLN A 204 16.14 39.15 2.40
CA GLN A 204 16.67 40.47 2.78
C GLN A 204 15.68 41.32 3.58
N HIS A 205 14.39 41.00 3.56
CA HIS A 205 13.36 41.78 4.26
C HIS A 205 12.78 41.03 5.45
N ASP A 206 12.21 41.72 6.44
CA ASP A 206 11.62 41.11 7.62
C ASP A 206 10.11 40.90 7.43
N GLY A 207 9.70 39.94 6.61
CA GLY A 207 8.29 39.57 6.40
C GLY A 207 7.48 40.50 5.50
N ILE A 208 7.82 41.78 5.40
CA ILE A 208 7.20 42.75 4.49
C ILE A 208 8.30 43.44 3.68
N SER A 209 8.08 43.63 2.38
CA SER A 209 8.99 44.38 1.53
C SER A 209 8.42 45.75 1.15
N PRO A 210 8.90 46.86 1.76
CA PRO A 210 8.50 48.21 1.38
C PRO A 210 8.78 48.50 -0.10
N PHE A 211 9.90 47.97 -0.61
CA PHE A 211 10.29 48.10 -2.01
C PHE A 211 9.28 47.40 -2.95
N SER A 212 8.82 46.20 -2.62
CA SER A 212 7.79 45.50 -3.41
C SER A 212 6.43 46.20 -3.38
N ILE A 213 6.06 46.79 -2.24
CA ILE A 213 4.82 47.57 -2.13
C ILE A 213 4.89 48.84 -2.99
N ALA A 214 5.98 49.62 -2.88
CA ALA A 214 6.16 50.84 -3.66
C ALA A 214 6.19 50.58 -5.17
N ARG A 215 6.93 49.54 -5.60
CA ARG A 215 6.98 49.11 -7.01
C ARG A 215 5.61 48.71 -7.55
N ALA A 216 4.86 47.90 -6.80
CA ALA A 216 3.53 47.47 -7.19
C ALA A 216 2.56 48.64 -7.26
N MET A 217 2.64 49.59 -6.32
CA MET A 217 1.82 50.81 -6.32
C MET A 217 2.07 51.66 -7.58
N LEU A 218 3.35 51.93 -7.91
CA LEU A 218 3.73 52.66 -9.12
C LEU A 218 3.25 51.97 -10.40
N ALA A 219 3.43 50.65 -10.50
CA ALA A 219 2.97 49.88 -11.66
C ALA A 219 1.44 49.89 -11.81
N ASN A 220 0.70 49.75 -10.70
CA ASN A 220 -0.76 49.75 -10.70
C ASN A 220 -1.34 51.13 -11.02
N LEU A 221 -0.71 52.21 -10.53
CA LEU A 221 -1.08 53.58 -10.89
C LEU A 221 -0.88 53.84 -12.39
N LYS A 222 0.25 53.40 -12.97
CA LYS A 222 0.53 53.54 -14.41
C LYS A 222 -0.44 52.75 -15.28
N ALA A 223 -0.90 51.58 -14.82
CA ALA A 223 -1.77 50.69 -15.58
C ALA A 223 -3.28 50.95 -15.38
N GLY A 224 -3.67 51.83 -14.44
CA GLY A 224 -5.07 52.11 -14.12
C GLY A 224 -5.86 50.93 -13.52
N ARG A 225 -5.20 49.80 -13.24
CA ARG A 225 -5.77 48.59 -12.65
C ARG A 225 -4.70 47.84 -11.87
N THR A 226 -5.11 46.88 -11.04
CA THR A 226 -4.15 46.02 -10.32
C THR A 226 -3.51 45.05 -11.31
N VAL A 227 -2.23 45.25 -11.61
CA VAL A 227 -1.42 44.42 -12.54
C VAL A 227 -0.34 43.65 -11.80
N GLN A 228 0.26 44.24 -10.75
CA GLN A 228 1.33 43.62 -9.97
C GLN A 228 0.96 43.54 -8.48
N GLY A 229 1.26 42.39 -7.86
CA GLY A 229 1.11 42.17 -6.43
C GLY A 229 2.36 42.59 -5.67
N GLY A 230 2.19 43.30 -4.55
CA GLY A 230 3.28 43.70 -3.65
C GLY A 230 3.42 42.82 -2.40
N SER A 231 2.85 41.61 -2.39
CA SER A 231 2.86 40.74 -1.21
C SER A 231 4.07 39.83 -1.19
N THR A 232 4.68 39.65 -0.03
CA THR A 232 5.83 38.75 0.20
C THR A 232 5.39 37.30 0.40
N LEU A 233 6.31 36.34 0.33
CA LEU A 233 6.02 34.94 0.64
C LEU A 233 5.52 34.76 2.09
N THR A 234 6.14 35.45 3.05
CA THR A 234 5.73 35.41 4.46
C THR A 234 4.29 35.94 4.64
N GLN A 235 3.91 36.98 3.89
CA GLN A 235 2.53 37.49 3.87
C GLN A 235 1.54 36.49 3.26
N GLN A 236 1.91 35.86 2.14
CA GLN A 236 1.08 34.82 1.53
C GLN A 236 0.89 33.62 2.47
N LEU A 237 1.95 33.20 3.17
CA LEU A 237 1.89 32.15 4.19
C LEU A 237 0.95 32.54 5.34
N ALA A 238 1.11 33.75 5.88
CA ALA A 238 0.26 34.28 6.95
C ALA A 238 -1.22 34.29 6.55
N LYS A 239 -1.51 34.67 5.30
CA LYS A 239 -2.85 34.64 4.73
C LYS A 239 -3.43 33.23 4.68
N ASN A 240 -2.67 32.25 4.18
CA ASN A 240 -3.17 30.90 3.96
C ASN A 240 -3.40 30.15 5.29
N ILE A 241 -2.52 30.34 6.28
CA ILE A 241 -2.59 29.59 7.55
C ILE A 241 -3.53 30.22 8.57
N PHE A 242 -3.56 31.56 8.69
CA PHE A 242 -4.20 32.23 9.84
C PHE A 242 -5.44 33.05 9.50
N LEU A 243 -5.70 33.36 8.23
CA LEU A 243 -6.71 34.35 7.84
C LEU A 243 -7.76 33.76 6.90
N SER A 244 -8.96 34.34 6.94
CA SER A 244 -10.04 33.98 6.02
C SER A 244 -9.84 34.58 4.61
N SER A 245 -10.60 34.10 3.63
CA SER A 245 -10.54 34.55 2.23
C SER A 245 -11.17 35.93 1.97
N GLU A 246 -11.65 36.65 2.99
CA GLU A 246 -12.32 37.94 2.87
C GLU A 246 -11.42 39.02 2.25
N ARG A 247 -11.94 39.91 1.41
CA ARG A 247 -11.13 40.97 0.79
C ARG A 247 -11.27 42.31 1.52
N THR A 248 -10.69 42.42 2.71
CA THR A 248 -10.68 43.67 3.50
C THR A 248 -9.27 44.23 3.72
N LEU A 249 -9.16 45.56 3.81
CA LEU A 249 -7.89 46.24 4.17
C LEU A 249 -7.42 45.85 5.57
N TRP A 250 -8.37 45.63 6.49
CA TRP A 250 -8.08 45.18 7.85
C TRP A 250 -7.44 43.79 7.88
N ARG A 251 -7.94 42.85 7.08
CA ARG A 251 -7.28 41.54 6.91
C ARG A 251 -5.86 41.72 6.39
N LYS A 252 -5.62 42.64 5.45
CA LYS A 252 -4.28 42.87 4.89
C LYS A 252 -3.30 43.47 5.91
N LEU A 253 -3.77 44.32 6.82
CA LEU A 253 -2.96 44.82 7.94
C LEU A 253 -2.64 43.70 8.95
N ARG A 254 -3.61 42.83 9.27
CA ARG A 254 -3.35 41.63 10.10
C ARG A 254 -2.35 40.68 9.46
N GLU A 255 -2.46 40.44 8.15
CA GLU A 255 -1.52 39.63 7.36
C GLU A 255 -0.09 40.17 7.46
N ALA A 256 0.07 41.48 7.27
CA ALA A 256 1.34 42.17 7.42
C ALA A 256 1.91 42.02 8.84
N TYR A 257 1.09 42.20 9.88
CA TYR A 257 1.58 42.10 11.26
C TYR A 257 1.97 40.67 11.64
N ILE A 258 1.17 39.67 11.25
CA ILE A 258 1.50 38.25 11.43
C ILE A 258 2.79 37.92 10.67
N ALA A 259 2.98 38.42 9.44
CA ALA A 259 4.20 38.18 8.67
C ALA A 259 5.45 38.70 9.37
N LEU A 260 5.41 39.89 9.97
CA LEU A 260 6.51 40.43 10.78
C LEU A 260 6.83 39.52 11.98
N ILE A 261 5.79 39.02 12.66
CA ILE A 261 5.95 38.12 13.82
C ILE A 261 6.58 36.78 13.39
N ILE A 262 6.12 36.20 12.28
CA ILE A 262 6.67 34.96 11.73
C ILE A 262 8.15 35.12 11.38
N ASP A 263 8.50 36.19 10.65
CA ASP A 263 9.89 36.43 10.21
C ASP A 263 10.85 36.73 11.36
N TYR A 264 10.35 37.41 12.40
CA TYR A 264 11.13 37.64 13.61
C TYR A 264 11.44 36.35 14.40
N ARG A 265 10.52 35.37 14.37
CA ARG A 265 10.59 34.19 15.25
C ARG A 265 11.21 32.96 14.58
N TYR A 266 11.10 32.82 13.27
CA TYR A 266 11.57 31.63 12.54
C TYR A 266 12.55 31.99 11.46
N SER A 267 13.52 31.12 11.23
CA SER A 267 14.46 31.23 10.11
C SER A 267 13.73 31.26 8.76
N LYS A 268 14.30 31.97 7.79
CA LYS A 268 13.80 32.02 6.41
C LYS A 268 13.55 30.65 5.80
N ASP A 269 14.42 29.68 6.06
CA ASP A 269 14.26 28.32 5.54
C ASP A 269 13.06 27.59 6.12
N ARG A 270 12.75 27.80 7.41
CA ARG A 270 11.54 27.27 8.04
C ARG A 270 10.26 27.91 7.48
N ILE A 271 10.29 29.22 7.19
CA ILE A 271 9.17 29.94 6.57
C ILE A 271 8.95 29.43 5.14
N LEU A 272 10.04 29.26 4.40
CA LEU A 272 10.00 28.74 3.05
C LEU A 272 9.52 27.29 3.01
N GLU A 273 10.00 26.43 3.92
CA GLU A 273 9.51 25.05 4.08
C GLU A 273 7.99 25.01 4.33
N ALA A 274 7.51 25.85 5.26
CA ALA A 274 6.09 25.96 5.54
C ALA A 274 5.32 26.41 4.28
N TYR A 275 5.82 27.42 3.56
CA TYR A 275 5.19 27.91 2.33
C TYR A 275 5.13 26.85 1.23
N LEU A 276 6.24 26.15 0.98
CA LEU A 276 6.36 25.13 -0.06
C LEU A 276 5.43 23.93 0.19
N ASN A 277 5.07 23.66 1.44
CA ASN A 277 4.11 22.61 1.80
C ASN A 277 2.66 23.11 1.91
N GLU A 278 2.45 24.42 2.08
CA GLU A 278 1.12 24.99 2.31
C GLU A 278 0.41 25.46 1.05
N VAL A 279 1.15 25.90 0.03
CA VAL A 279 0.53 26.54 -1.14
C VAL A 279 -0.45 25.60 -1.85
N TYR A 280 -1.68 26.07 -2.06
CA TYR A 280 -2.68 25.37 -2.88
C TYR A 280 -2.18 25.33 -4.32
N LEU A 281 -2.15 24.15 -4.94
CA LEU A 281 -1.64 23.94 -6.30
C LEU A 281 -2.62 23.20 -7.22
N GLY A 282 -3.72 22.68 -6.71
CA GLY A 282 -4.70 22.01 -7.57
C GLY A 282 -5.80 21.30 -6.80
N GLN A 283 -6.67 20.65 -7.55
CA GLN A 283 -7.79 19.87 -7.02
C GLN A 283 -7.77 18.47 -7.62
N ASN A 284 -8.00 17.45 -6.80
CA ASN A 284 -8.23 16.07 -7.20
C ASN A 284 -9.61 15.61 -6.70
N GLY A 285 -10.65 15.75 -7.52
CA GLY A 285 -12.02 15.48 -7.08
C GLY A 285 -12.45 16.40 -5.93
N LYS A 286 -12.66 15.85 -4.74
CA LYS A 286 -13.03 16.61 -3.53
C LYS A 286 -11.82 17.10 -2.73
N GLU A 287 -10.63 16.61 -3.03
CA GLU A 287 -9.40 16.87 -2.29
C GLU A 287 -8.65 18.08 -2.89
N ALA A 288 -8.39 19.09 -2.06
CA ALA A 288 -7.50 20.20 -2.34
C ALA A 288 -6.04 19.74 -2.19
N ILE A 289 -5.23 19.99 -3.20
CA ILE A 289 -3.84 19.56 -3.26
C ILE A 289 -2.95 20.74 -2.87
N HIS A 290 -2.31 20.59 -1.73
CA HIS A 290 -1.41 21.58 -1.17
C HIS A 290 0.04 21.07 -1.19
N GLY A 291 0.95 22.01 -1.45
CA GLY A 291 2.38 21.79 -1.48
C GLY A 291 2.92 21.17 -2.78
N PHE A 292 4.16 21.53 -3.12
CA PHE A 292 4.81 21.08 -4.36
C PHE A 292 5.05 19.56 -4.39
N GLY A 293 5.27 18.95 -3.22
CA GLY A 293 5.49 17.50 -3.11
C GLY A 293 4.33 16.70 -3.68
N LEU A 294 3.10 17.00 -3.27
CA LEU A 294 1.92 16.29 -3.78
C LEU A 294 1.54 16.73 -5.20
N ALA A 295 1.71 18.01 -5.53
CA ALA A 295 1.45 18.54 -6.87
C ALA A 295 2.32 17.88 -7.94
N SER A 296 3.60 17.60 -7.65
CA SER A 296 4.49 16.86 -8.56
C SER A 296 3.92 15.51 -8.97
N ARG A 297 3.40 14.76 -7.99
CA ARG A 297 2.75 13.47 -8.20
C ARG A 297 1.44 13.61 -8.97
N LEU A 298 0.59 14.58 -8.62
CA LEU A 298 -0.68 14.80 -9.31
C LEU A 298 -0.47 15.12 -10.80
N TYR A 299 0.43 16.06 -11.12
CA TYR A 299 0.56 16.58 -12.48
C TYR A 299 1.50 15.76 -13.35
N PHE A 300 2.53 15.13 -12.79
CA PHE A 300 3.57 14.44 -13.56
C PHE A 300 3.76 12.96 -13.19
N GLY A 301 3.11 12.47 -12.13
CA GLY A 301 3.29 11.09 -11.66
C GLY A 301 4.69 10.81 -11.09
N GLN A 302 5.44 11.86 -10.78
CA GLN A 302 6.85 11.81 -10.41
C GLN A 302 7.10 12.49 -9.07
N PRO A 303 8.05 12.00 -8.26
CA PRO A 303 8.57 12.75 -7.12
C PRO A 303 9.14 14.11 -7.52
N LEU A 304 9.01 15.09 -6.64
CA LEU A 304 9.44 16.46 -6.89
C LEU A 304 10.91 16.60 -7.32
N PRO A 305 11.89 15.88 -6.74
CA PRO A 305 13.30 15.97 -7.15
C PRO A 305 13.59 15.50 -8.58
N GLU A 306 12.67 14.77 -9.21
CA GLU A 306 12.85 14.27 -10.59
C GLU A 306 12.28 15.20 -11.65
N LEU A 307 11.53 16.22 -11.23
CA LEU A 307 10.91 17.12 -12.17
C LEU A 307 11.96 17.94 -12.91
N ARG A 308 11.75 18.06 -14.21
CA ARG A 308 12.58 18.88 -15.09
C ARG A 308 12.32 20.36 -14.81
N ILE A 309 13.26 21.21 -15.23
CA ILE A 309 13.17 22.67 -15.08
C ILE A 309 11.85 23.21 -15.64
N ASP A 310 11.40 22.71 -16.81
CA ASP A 310 10.12 23.12 -17.41
C ASP A 310 8.89 22.75 -16.55
N GLN A 311 8.94 21.62 -15.86
CA GLN A 311 7.88 21.12 -14.99
C GLN A 311 7.86 21.85 -13.64
N LEU A 312 9.05 22.11 -13.06
CA LEU A 312 9.21 22.93 -11.86
C LEU A 312 8.69 24.36 -12.10
N ALA A 313 9.06 24.96 -13.24
CA ALA A 313 8.58 26.28 -13.63
C ALA A 313 7.06 26.33 -13.82
N LEU A 314 6.44 25.25 -14.30
CA LEU A 314 4.97 25.14 -14.37
C LEU A 314 4.35 25.19 -12.96
N LEU A 315 4.81 24.35 -12.03
CA LEU A 315 4.27 24.32 -10.66
C LEU A 315 4.43 25.67 -9.96
N VAL A 316 5.60 26.31 -10.09
CA VAL A 316 5.86 27.66 -9.57
C VAL A 316 4.90 28.67 -10.21
N GLY A 317 4.73 28.62 -11.54
CA GLY A 317 3.84 29.51 -12.26
C GLY A 317 2.38 29.40 -11.82
N MET A 318 1.95 28.21 -11.41
CA MET A 318 0.59 27.92 -10.96
C MET A 318 0.25 28.52 -9.59
N VAL A 319 1.24 28.78 -8.72
CA VAL A 319 1.06 29.39 -7.39
C VAL A 319 0.16 30.64 -7.43
N LYS A 320 0.35 31.49 -8.45
CA LYS A 320 -0.43 32.72 -8.64
C LYS A 320 -1.94 32.47 -8.82
N GLY A 321 -2.32 31.34 -9.38
CA GLY A 321 -3.71 31.01 -9.68
C GLY A 321 -3.89 29.57 -10.13
N PRO A 322 -3.90 28.59 -9.20
CA PRO A 322 -3.82 27.17 -9.54
C PRO A 322 -4.99 26.69 -10.42
N SER A 323 -6.22 27.10 -10.10
CA SER A 323 -7.40 26.77 -10.90
C SER A 323 -7.43 27.47 -12.26
N TYR A 324 -6.83 28.67 -12.36
CA TYR A 324 -6.79 29.45 -13.61
C TYR A 324 -5.73 28.93 -14.58
N TYR A 325 -4.60 28.48 -14.05
CA TYR A 325 -3.47 27.90 -14.80
C TYR A 325 -3.48 26.36 -14.79
N GLN A 326 -4.62 25.73 -14.51
CA GLN A 326 -4.72 24.28 -14.42
C GLN A 326 -4.39 23.63 -15.79
N PRO A 327 -3.27 22.90 -15.92
CA PRO A 327 -2.73 22.54 -17.23
C PRO A 327 -3.58 21.53 -18.00
N ALA A 328 -4.34 20.67 -17.30
CA ALA A 328 -5.26 19.72 -17.92
C ALA A 328 -6.50 20.40 -18.52
N ARG A 329 -6.90 21.57 -18.00
CA ARG A 329 -8.11 22.29 -18.43
C ARG A 329 -7.80 23.50 -19.32
N TYR A 330 -6.69 24.18 -19.06
CA TYR A 330 -6.28 25.42 -19.72
C TYR A 330 -4.79 25.37 -20.13
N PRO A 331 -4.42 24.46 -21.06
CA PRO A 331 -3.02 24.22 -21.41
C PRO A 331 -2.31 25.47 -21.96
N GLU A 332 -2.97 26.28 -22.78
CA GLU A 332 -2.36 27.49 -23.36
C GLU A 332 -1.95 28.50 -22.28
N ARG A 333 -2.85 28.81 -21.35
CA ARG A 333 -2.57 29.75 -20.24
C ARG A 333 -1.46 29.20 -19.33
N ALA A 334 -1.49 27.90 -19.07
CA ALA A 334 -0.49 27.23 -18.26
C ALA A 334 0.89 27.29 -18.94
N LYS A 335 0.95 27.07 -20.26
CA LYS A 335 2.18 27.18 -21.04
C LYS A 335 2.73 28.60 -21.05
N GLU A 336 1.91 29.60 -21.35
CA GLU A 336 2.33 31.01 -21.33
C GLU A 336 2.88 31.40 -19.95
N ARG A 337 2.21 30.97 -18.87
CA ARG A 337 2.65 31.23 -17.51
C ARG A 337 3.97 30.53 -17.17
N ARG A 338 4.15 29.27 -17.56
CA ARG A 338 5.40 28.52 -17.39
C ARG A 338 6.54 29.16 -18.16
N ASP A 339 6.31 29.58 -19.40
CA ASP A 339 7.33 30.21 -20.25
C ASP A 339 7.77 31.57 -19.69
N LEU A 340 6.84 32.32 -19.07
CA LEU A 340 7.18 33.53 -18.31
C LEU A 340 8.08 33.24 -17.11
N VAL A 341 7.81 32.17 -16.33
CA VAL A 341 8.68 31.77 -15.22
C VAL A 341 10.07 31.42 -15.73
N LEU A 342 10.17 30.61 -16.80
CA LEU A 342 11.45 30.27 -17.42
C LEU A 342 12.23 31.50 -17.88
N LYS A 343 11.52 32.50 -18.45
CA LYS A 343 12.14 33.76 -18.88
C LYS A 343 12.69 34.54 -17.69
N LEU A 344 11.95 34.63 -16.59
CA LEU A 344 12.41 35.28 -15.35
C LEU A 344 13.63 34.56 -14.77
N MET A 345 13.67 33.22 -14.82
CA MET A 345 14.83 32.45 -14.39
C MET A 345 16.08 32.72 -15.25
N LEU A 346 15.92 32.87 -16.58
CA LEU A 346 17.01 33.27 -17.47
C LEU A 346 17.52 34.69 -17.15
N GLU A 347 16.61 35.66 -16.96
CA GLU A 347 16.95 37.05 -16.62
C GLU A 347 17.69 37.18 -15.28
N GLN A 348 17.50 36.23 -14.36
CA GLN A 348 18.20 36.16 -13.08
C GLN A 348 19.47 35.29 -13.12
N ASN A 349 19.91 34.83 -14.30
CA ASN A 349 21.05 33.93 -14.48
C ASN A 349 20.93 32.58 -13.73
N ILE A 350 19.70 32.16 -13.40
CA ILE A 350 19.43 30.83 -12.83
C ILE A 350 19.54 29.77 -13.94
N LEU A 351 19.16 30.12 -15.17
CA LEU A 351 19.26 29.28 -16.35
C LEU A 351 20.25 29.85 -17.36
N THR A 352 20.95 28.96 -18.05
CA THR A 352 21.68 29.29 -19.27
C THR A 352 20.71 29.45 -20.45
N ALA A 353 21.10 30.20 -21.50
CA ALA A 353 20.30 30.35 -22.72
C ALA A 353 19.91 28.99 -23.33
N LYS A 354 20.85 28.03 -23.34
CA LYS A 354 20.61 26.67 -23.84
C LYS A 354 19.57 25.92 -23.01
N GLN A 355 19.62 26.00 -21.68
CA GLN A 355 18.61 25.39 -20.80
C GLN A 355 17.24 26.03 -21.01
N TYR A 356 17.18 27.36 -21.17
CA TYR A 356 15.95 28.09 -21.44
C TYR A 356 15.29 27.65 -22.76
N GLU A 357 16.05 27.63 -23.86
CA GLU A 357 15.56 27.20 -25.18
C GLU A 357 15.05 25.75 -25.17
N GLN A 358 15.77 24.85 -24.47
CA GLN A 358 15.34 23.47 -24.28
C GLN A 358 14.07 23.37 -23.43
N ALA A 359 13.95 24.16 -22.37
CA ALA A 359 12.81 24.12 -21.46
C ALA A 359 11.55 24.72 -22.10
N VAL A 360 11.66 25.82 -22.84
CA VAL A 360 10.51 26.54 -23.43
C VAL A 360 9.90 25.81 -24.63
N SER A 361 10.73 25.08 -25.39
CA SER A 361 10.30 24.30 -26.57
C SER A 361 9.52 23.03 -26.19
N ARG A 362 9.62 22.56 -24.95
CA ARG A 362 8.92 21.36 -24.49
C ARG A 362 7.42 21.59 -24.30
N PRO A 363 6.59 20.57 -24.59
CA PRO A 363 5.18 20.57 -24.18
C PRO A 363 5.05 20.53 -22.66
N LEU A 364 3.85 20.76 -22.13
CA LEU A 364 3.60 20.72 -20.69
C LEU A 364 3.79 19.33 -20.07
N ASP A 365 3.61 18.26 -20.85
CA ASP A 365 3.93 16.88 -20.46
C ASP A 365 3.28 16.44 -19.12
N VAL A 366 2.01 16.85 -18.92
CA VAL A 366 1.21 16.49 -17.74
C VAL A 366 0.45 15.19 -17.94
N GLN A 367 0.11 14.52 -16.85
CA GLN A 367 -0.73 13.32 -16.84
C GLN A 367 -2.07 13.60 -17.52
N LYS A 368 -2.46 12.73 -18.47
CA LYS A 368 -3.79 12.79 -19.13
C LYS A 368 -4.93 12.58 -18.14
N HIS A 369 -4.73 11.68 -17.18
CA HIS A 369 -5.67 11.40 -16.10
C HIS A 369 -4.95 11.62 -14.77
N PRO A 370 -4.99 12.85 -14.22
CA PRO A 370 -4.30 13.18 -12.99
C PRO A 370 -4.76 12.27 -11.85
N HIS A 371 -3.79 11.58 -11.24
CA HIS A 371 -3.99 10.80 -10.03
C HIS A 371 -2.69 10.82 -9.23
N ILE A 372 -2.80 10.75 -7.90
CA ILE A 372 -1.65 10.81 -6.98
C ILE A 372 -0.97 9.44 -6.87
N ALA A 373 -1.78 8.39 -6.75
CA ALA A 373 -1.35 7.02 -6.59
C ALA A 373 -2.44 6.06 -7.07
N SER A 374 -2.06 4.81 -7.34
CA SER A 374 -3.02 3.73 -7.62
C SER A 374 -3.70 3.35 -6.30
N ARG A 375 -5.00 3.68 -6.16
CA ARG A 375 -5.76 3.34 -4.95
C ARG A 375 -5.86 1.82 -4.82
N GLN A 376 -5.59 1.31 -3.62
CA GLN A 376 -5.67 -0.10 -3.27
C GLN A 376 -6.70 -0.33 -2.13
N PRO A 377 -8.00 -0.08 -2.35
CA PRO A 377 -8.97 0.04 -1.25
C PRO A 377 -9.13 -1.23 -0.42
N ALA A 378 -9.13 -2.40 -1.10
CA ALA A 378 -9.24 -3.68 -0.43
C ALA A 378 -8.08 -3.92 0.55
N TYR A 379 -6.85 -3.63 0.11
CA TYR A 379 -5.66 -3.74 0.95
C TYR A 379 -5.66 -2.70 2.08
N PHE A 380 -6.06 -1.45 1.79
CA PHE A 380 -6.14 -0.37 2.78
C PHE A 380 -7.14 -0.67 3.89
N GLN A 381 -8.23 -1.37 3.59
CA GLN A 381 -9.17 -1.82 4.62
C GLN A 381 -8.52 -2.81 5.60
N GLN A 382 -7.75 -3.80 5.10
CA GLN A 382 -6.99 -4.70 5.97
C GLN A 382 -5.92 -3.95 6.77
N LEU A 383 -5.23 -3.00 6.13
CA LEU A 383 -4.23 -2.17 6.78
C LEU A 383 -4.83 -1.36 7.93
N ALA A 384 -6.00 -0.74 7.73
CA ALA A 384 -6.70 0.01 8.76
C ALA A 384 -7.11 -0.88 9.96
N ILE A 385 -7.55 -2.12 9.70
CA ILE A 385 -7.82 -3.11 10.76
C ILE A 385 -6.54 -3.39 11.56
N GLU A 386 -5.42 -3.63 10.89
CA GLU A 386 -4.16 -3.95 11.56
C GLU A 386 -3.54 -2.76 12.30
N LEU A 387 -3.65 -1.54 11.76
CA LEU A 387 -3.20 -0.32 12.46
C LEU A 387 -3.96 -0.17 13.78
N LYS A 388 -5.29 -0.32 13.76
CA LYS A 388 -6.11 -0.28 14.98
C LYS A 388 -5.73 -1.37 15.98
N GLN A 389 -5.47 -2.60 15.52
CA GLN A 389 -5.18 -3.74 16.39
C GLN A 389 -3.76 -3.73 16.96
N LYS A 390 -2.76 -3.37 16.15
CA LYS A 390 -1.33 -3.55 16.47
C LYS A 390 -0.64 -2.28 16.94
N VAL A 391 -1.10 -1.12 16.46
CA VAL A 391 -0.54 0.20 16.83
C VAL A 391 -1.41 0.88 17.89
N GLY A 392 -2.73 0.68 17.80
CA GLY A 392 -3.68 1.12 18.81
C GLY A 392 -3.64 2.63 19.04
N THR A 393 -3.51 3.05 20.30
CA THR A 393 -3.51 4.47 20.69
C THR A 393 -2.28 5.25 20.23
N ARG A 394 -1.21 4.58 19.79
CA ARG A 394 -0.03 5.25 19.23
C ARG A 394 -0.24 5.69 17.78
N PHE A 395 -1.29 5.20 17.13
CA PHE A 395 -1.65 5.65 15.80
C PHE A 395 -2.51 6.91 15.93
N GLU A 396 -1.88 8.05 15.73
CA GLU A 396 -2.54 9.35 15.69
C GLU A 396 -2.74 9.77 14.24
N THR A 397 -4.00 9.96 13.83
CA THR A 397 -4.31 10.49 12.50
C THR A 397 -3.75 11.90 12.35
N ASP A 398 -3.54 12.31 11.10
CA ASP A 398 -3.15 13.67 10.76
C ASP A 398 -1.75 14.10 11.26
N LYS A 399 -0.94 13.19 11.82
CA LYS A 399 0.44 13.45 12.27
C LYS A 399 1.52 13.24 11.21
N GLY A 400 1.15 12.89 9.98
CA GLY A 400 2.10 12.64 8.89
C GLY A 400 2.85 11.33 9.04
N LEU A 401 2.22 10.31 9.63
CA LEU A 401 2.82 9.01 9.84
C LEU A 401 3.19 8.36 8.50
N ARG A 402 4.27 7.59 8.50
CA ARG A 402 4.74 6.80 7.36
C ARG A 402 4.52 5.33 7.66
N VAL A 403 3.67 4.69 6.85
CA VAL A 403 3.30 3.29 7.01
C VAL A 403 3.92 2.47 5.88
N PHE A 404 4.74 1.49 6.23
CA PHE A 404 5.29 0.53 5.29
C PHE A 404 4.52 -0.79 5.37
N THR A 405 4.17 -1.32 4.21
CA THR A 405 3.34 -2.51 4.08
C THR A 405 4.12 -3.67 3.45
N SER A 406 3.51 -4.86 3.42
CA SER A 406 4.02 -6.01 2.68
C SER A 406 3.54 -6.10 1.23
N LEU A 407 2.72 -5.15 0.76
CA LEU A 407 2.15 -5.18 -0.58
C LEU A 407 3.26 -5.22 -1.63
N ASP A 408 3.22 -6.22 -2.49
CA ASP A 408 4.07 -6.33 -3.66
C ASP A 408 3.35 -5.66 -4.84
N PRO A 409 3.87 -4.52 -5.35
CA PRO A 409 3.20 -3.74 -6.37
C PRO A 409 3.08 -4.50 -7.71
N VAL A 410 4.02 -5.39 -8.02
CA VAL A 410 3.97 -6.23 -9.23
C VAL A 410 2.92 -7.32 -9.07
N SER A 411 2.92 -8.05 -7.94
CA SER A 411 1.89 -9.06 -7.67
C SER A 411 0.48 -8.46 -7.68
N GLN A 412 0.30 -7.27 -7.07
CA GLN A 412 -0.98 -6.57 -7.05
C GLN A 412 -1.45 -6.24 -8.48
N GLU A 413 -0.60 -5.61 -9.28
CA GLU A 413 -0.93 -5.24 -10.66
C GLU A 413 -1.29 -6.47 -11.51
N LYS A 414 -0.47 -7.53 -11.46
CA LYS A 414 -0.72 -8.74 -12.27
C LYS A 414 -1.98 -9.48 -11.83
N LEU A 415 -2.30 -9.47 -10.53
CA LEU A 415 -3.53 -10.10 -10.02
C LEU A 415 -4.78 -9.31 -10.41
N GLU A 416 -4.71 -7.98 -10.36
CA GLU A 416 -5.75 -7.08 -10.86
C GLU A 416 -6.02 -7.29 -12.36
N GLN A 417 -4.95 -7.35 -13.17
CA GLN A 417 -5.04 -7.62 -14.60
C GLN A 417 -5.65 -9.00 -14.88
N ALA A 418 -5.20 -10.03 -14.17
CA ALA A 418 -5.73 -11.38 -14.33
C ALA A 418 -7.23 -11.47 -14.01
N ILE A 419 -7.68 -10.82 -12.94
CA ILE A 419 -9.10 -10.74 -12.59
C ILE A 419 -9.89 -9.99 -13.65
N SER A 420 -9.45 -8.79 -14.03
CA SER A 420 -10.15 -7.95 -15.00
C SER A 420 -10.33 -8.68 -16.33
N HIS A 421 -9.24 -9.29 -16.83
CA HIS A 421 -9.24 -10.05 -18.07
C HIS A 421 -10.14 -11.29 -18.00
N GLN A 422 -9.93 -12.17 -17.01
CA GLN A 422 -10.63 -13.46 -16.97
C GLN A 422 -12.11 -13.32 -16.58
N VAL A 423 -12.47 -12.36 -15.72
CA VAL A 423 -13.89 -12.09 -15.45
C VAL A 423 -14.61 -11.62 -16.71
N SER A 424 -13.97 -10.82 -17.56
CA SER A 424 -14.58 -10.39 -18.84
C SER A 424 -14.86 -11.56 -19.78
N ILE A 425 -13.98 -12.57 -19.81
CA ILE A 425 -14.14 -13.79 -20.63
C ILE A 425 -15.23 -14.70 -20.06
N LEU A 426 -15.33 -14.80 -18.73
CA LEU A 426 -16.22 -15.74 -18.05
C LEU A 426 -17.64 -15.19 -17.84
N ALA A 427 -17.82 -13.87 -17.79
CA ALA A 427 -19.10 -13.21 -17.53
C ALA A 427 -20.22 -13.60 -18.52
N PRO A 428 -20.00 -13.76 -19.84
CA PRO A 428 -21.07 -14.20 -20.76
C PRO A 428 -21.67 -15.56 -20.38
N LYS A 429 -20.87 -16.47 -19.80
CA LYS A 429 -21.33 -17.79 -19.35
C LYS A 429 -21.90 -17.77 -17.93
N ALA A 430 -21.33 -16.95 -17.06
CA ALA A 430 -21.63 -16.94 -15.62
C ALA A 430 -22.67 -15.88 -15.20
N GLY A 431 -23.05 -15.00 -16.13
CA GLY A 431 -23.89 -13.83 -15.91
C GLY A 431 -23.07 -12.55 -15.70
N HIS A 432 -23.60 -11.42 -16.16
CA HIS A 432 -22.93 -10.10 -16.08
C HIS A 432 -22.65 -9.61 -14.64
N GLN A 433 -23.33 -10.20 -13.65
CA GLN A 433 -23.13 -9.94 -12.22
C GLN A 433 -22.02 -10.78 -11.58
N LEU A 434 -21.27 -11.57 -12.36
CA LEU A 434 -20.09 -12.28 -11.87
C LEU A 434 -19.13 -11.29 -11.20
N GLU A 435 -18.67 -11.64 -10.01
CA GLU A 435 -17.66 -10.94 -9.21
C GLU A 435 -16.50 -11.88 -8.90
N ALA A 436 -15.40 -11.29 -8.45
CA ALA A 436 -14.20 -12.01 -8.06
C ALA A 436 -13.56 -11.40 -6.82
N ALA A 437 -12.78 -12.21 -6.10
CA ALA A 437 -11.92 -11.78 -5.03
C ALA A 437 -10.65 -12.63 -5.03
N ALA A 438 -9.52 -12.03 -4.71
CA ALA A 438 -8.29 -12.77 -4.56
C ALA A 438 -7.39 -12.18 -3.48
N ILE A 439 -6.56 -13.05 -2.90
CA ILE A 439 -5.51 -12.68 -1.97
C ILE A 439 -4.29 -13.57 -2.24
N ALA A 440 -3.12 -12.95 -2.33
CA ALA A 440 -1.83 -13.63 -2.41
C ALA A 440 -1.03 -13.32 -1.14
N VAL A 441 -0.55 -14.37 -0.47
CA VAL A 441 0.22 -14.26 0.77
C VAL A 441 1.53 -15.01 0.67
N ASP A 442 2.58 -14.47 1.27
CA ASP A 442 3.86 -15.14 1.40
C ASP A 442 3.69 -16.50 2.09
N ARG A 443 4.25 -17.55 1.50
CA ARG A 443 4.09 -18.90 2.01
C ARG A 443 4.73 -19.08 3.39
N SER A 444 5.83 -18.39 3.67
CA SER A 444 6.63 -18.59 4.88
C SER A 444 6.27 -17.60 6.00
N SER A 445 6.16 -16.31 5.67
CA SER A 445 5.94 -15.22 6.62
C SER A 445 4.47 -14.88 6.85
N GLY A 446 3.56 -15.32 5.96
CA GLY A 446 2.15 -14.95 5.99
C GLY A 446 1.87 -13.50 5.54
N GLU A 447 2.89 -12.77 5.11
CA GLU A 447 2.71 -11.39 4.66
C GLU A 447 1.83 -11.29 3.42
N ILE A 448 0.89 -10.34 3.43
CA ILE A 448 -0.05 -10.17 2.32
C ILE A 448 0.66 -9.40 1.21
N ARG A 449 0.86 -10.08 0.08
CA ARG A 449 1.54 -9.53 -1.10
C ARG A 449 0.57 -8.82 -2.04
N ALA A 450 -0.65 -9.33 -2.18
CA ALA A 450 -1.69 -8.71 -2.99
C ALA A 450 -3.09 -9.01 -2.45
N MET A 451 -4.03 -8.08 -2.64
CA MET A 451 -5.43 -8.23 -2.26
C MET A 451 -6.34 -7.50 -3.26
N VAL A 452 -7.29 -8.23 -3.84
CA VAL A 452 -8.30 -7.71 -4.77
C VAL A 452 -9.70 -8.05 -4.25
N GLY A 453 -10.52 -7.02 -4.01
CA GLY A 453 -11.84 -7.15 -3.39
C GLY A 453 -13.04 -7.25 -4.34
N GLY A 454 -12.84 -7.14 -5.66
CA GLY A 454 -13.91 -7.11 -6.66
C GLY A 454 -13.37 -7.10 -8.08
N LYS A 455 -14.24 -7.28 -9.08
CA LYS A 455 -13.83 -7.23 -10.50
C LYS A 455 -13.43 -5.82 -10.97
N ARG A 456 -13.99 -4.79 -10.34
CA ARG A 456 -13.63 -3.38 -10.58
C ARG A 456 -12.47 -3.02 -9.67
N THR A 457 -11.26 -3.17 -10.19
CA THR A 457 -10.03 -2.87 -9.46
C THR A 457 -9.96 -1.37 -9.14
N GLY A 458 -9.41 -1.01 -7.98
CA GLY A 458 -9.38 0.38 -7.49
C GLY A 458 -10.71 0.98 -7.02
N TYR A 459 -11.85 0.28 -7.16
CA TYR A 459 -13.14 0.74 -6.62
C TYR A 459 -13.20 0.53 -5.10
N ASP A 460 -13.52 1.60 -4.37
CA ASP A 460 -13.70 1.58 -2.92
C ASP A 460 -15.15 1.19 -2.60
N GLY A 461 -15.36 -0.07 -2.22
CA GLY A 461 -16.68 -0.64 -1.98
C GLY A 461 -16.60 -1.94 -1.18
N PHE A 462 -17.53 -2.85 -1.41
CA PHE A 462 -17.57 -4.13 -0.67
C PHE A 462 -16.35 -5.00 -0.98
N ASN A 463 -15.49 -5.19 0.01
CA ASN A 463 -14.26 -5.98 -0.13
C ASN A 463 -14.54 -7.46 0.08
N ARG A 464 -14.71 -8.19 -1.02
CA ARG A 464 -15.04 -9.61 -0.98
C ARG A 464 -13.89 -10.48 -0.44
N ALA A 465 -12.63 -10.00 -0.48
CA ALA A 465 -11.51 -10.74 0.09
C ALA A 465 -11.58 -10.86 1.63
N LEU A 466 -12.15 -9.84 2.28
CA LEU A 466 -12.30 -9.78 3.74
C LEU A 466 -13.72 -10.05 4.23
N ASN A 467 -14.75 -9.72 3.43
CA ASN A 467 -16.13 -9.63 3.91
C ASN A 467 -17.09 -10.61 3.24
N ALA A 468 -16.75 -11.22 2.09
CA ALA A 468 -17.60 -12.22 1.47
C ALA A 468 -17.34 -13.61 2.08
N SER A 469 -18.12 -13.96 3.12
CA SER A 469 -18.13 -15.32 3.65
C SER A 469 -18.94 -16.24 2.74
N ARG A 470 -18.29 -17.21 2.10
CA ARG A 470 -18.90 -18.10 1.09
C ARG A 470 -18.55 -19.56 1.34
N PRO A 471 -19.45 -20.51 1.01
CA PRO A 471 -19.15 -21.93 1.16
C PRO A 471 -17.87 -22.33 0.42
N ILE A 472 -16.91 -22.91 1.15
CA ILE A 472 -15.58 -23.24 0.59
C ILE A 472 -15.58 -24.56 -0.20
N GLY A 473 -16.61 -25.39 -0.01
CA GLY A 473 -16.77 -26.67 -0.67
C GLY A 473 -15.54 -27.56 -0.53
N SER A 474 -15.09 -28.14 -1.64
CA SER A 474 -13.95 -29.08 -1.65
C SER A 474 -12.59 -28.49 -1.19
N LEU A 475 -12.48 -27.19 -0.88
CA LEU A 475 -11.29 -26.63 -0.27
C LEU A 475 -11.03 -27.12 1.16
N VAL A 476 -12.01 -27.69 1.85
CA VAL A 476 -11.80 -28.26 3.20
C VAL A 476 -10.98 -29.54 3.18
N LYS A 477 -11.00 -30.29 2.05
CA LYS A 477 -10.52 -31.67 2.00
C LYS A 477 -9.08 -31.82 2.48
N PRO A 478 -8.11 -30.98 2.08
CA PRO A 478 -6.75 -31.07 2.62
C PRO A 478 -6.67 -31.15 4.15
N ALA A 479 -7.55 -30.47 4.90
CA ALA A 479 -7.57 -30.57 6.38
C ALA A 479 -8.02 -31.95 6.88
N VAL A 480 -8.97 -32.60 6.19
CA VAL A 480 -9.40 -33.98 6.50
C VAL A 480 -8.25 -34.96 6.28
N TYR A 481 -7.55 -34.85 5.14
CA TYR A 481 -6.44 -35.73 4.80
C TYR A 481 -5.21 -35.45 5.67
N LEU A 482 -4.96 -34.19 6.03
CA LEU A 482 -3.94 -33.80 7.00
C LEU A 482 -4.19 -34.47 8.36
N THR A 483 -5.44 -34.48 8.82
CA THR A 483 -5.83 -35.14 10.08
C THR A 483 -5.55 -36.65 10.04
N ALA A 484 -5.75 -37.30 8.88
CA ALA A 484 -5.39 -38.70 8.68
C ALA A 484 -3.87 -38.90 8.70
N LEU A 485 -3.13 -38.12 7.91
CA LEU A 485 -1.68 -38.22 7.76
C LEU A 485 -0.90 -37.82 9.02
N ALA A 486 -1.57 -37.19 10.00
CA ALA A 486 -1.05 -36.98 11.35
C ALA A 486 -1.08 -38.25 12.22
N GLN A 487 -1.69 -39.35 11.74
CA GLN A 487 -1.71 -40.67 12.39
C GLN A 487 -0.90 -41.67 11.53
N PRO A 488 0.45 -41.57 11.49
CA PRO A 488 1.31 -42.32 10.58
C PRO A 488 1.21 -43.84 10.72
N ASP A 489 0.89 -44.34 11.92
CA ASP A 489 0.72 -45.78 12.18
C ASP A 489 -0.58 -46.35 11.57
N LYS A 490 -1.49 -45.49 11.10
CA LYS A 490 -2.79 -45.89 10.52
C LYS A 490 -2.96 -45.47 9.07
N TYR A 491 -2.46 -44.29 8.71
CA TYR A 491 -2.68 -43.72 7.38
C TYR A 491 -1.38 -43.23 6.75
N HIS A 492 -1.21 -43.57 5.48
CA HIS A 492 -0.16 -43.09 4.58
C HIS A 492 -0.79 -42.80 3.21
N LEU A 493 0.00 -42.26 2.27
CA LEU A 493 -0.52 -41.85 0.96
C LEU A 493 -1.12 -42.99 0.13
N ALA A 494 -0.61 -44.22 0.32
CA ALA A 494 -1.11 -45.42 -0.34
C ALA A 494 -2.27 -46.11 0.39
N SER A 495 -2.68 -45.64 1.57
CA SER A 495 -3.78 -46.27 2.31
C SER A 495 -5.06 -46.28 1.48
N THR A 496 -5.73 -47.44 1.47
CA THR A 496 -6.95 -47.65 0.70
C THR A 496 -8.14 -46.94 1.34
N LEU A 497 -8.85 -46.16 0.54
CA LEU A 497 -10.15 -45.59 0.86
C LEU A 497 -11.24 -46.23 -0.01
N ILE A 498 -12.44 -46.32 0.53
CA ILE A 498 -13.58 -46.94 -0.16
C ILE A 498 -14.47 -45.86 -0.78
N ASP A 499 -14.67 -45.97 -2.10
CA ASP A 499 -15.55 -45.15 -2.92
C ASP A 499 -16.78 -45.97 -3.33
N LYS A 500 -17.69 -46.20 -2.36
CA LYS A 500 -18.97 -46.91 -2.55
C LYS A 500 -20.11 -46.08 -1.95
N PRO A 501 -21.37 -46.20 -2.44
CA PRO A 501 -22.50 -45.45 -1.89
C PRO A 501 -22.59 -45.55 -0.37
N ILE A 502 -22.81 -44.41 0.30
CA ILE A 502 -23.03 -44.35 1.75
C ILE A 502 -24.28 -43.55 2.05
N SER A 503 -24.94 -43.91 3.15
CA SER A 503 -26.11 -43.20 3.68
C SER A 503 -25.91 -42.96 5.16
N LEU A 504 -25.95 -41.69 5.57
CA LEU A 504 -25.77 -41.26 6.95
C LEU A 504 -27.10 -40.73 7.50
N LYS A 505 -27.50 -41.23 8.68
CA LYS A 505 -28.71 -40.75 9.36
C LYS A 505 -28.41 -39.41 10.05
N GLY A 506 -29.23 -38.39 9.76
CA GLY A 506 -29.20 -37.08 10.38
C GLY A 506 -30.00 -37.02 11.68
N SER A 507 -29.84 -35.93 12.44
CA SER A 507 -30.43 -35.74 13.77
C SER A 507 -31.96 -35.63 13.78
N GLY A 508 -32.61 -35.45 12.62
CA GLY A 508 -34.07 -35.34 12.47
C GLY A 508 -34.69 -36.47 11.63
N GLY A 509 -34.05 -37.63 11.51
CA GLY A 509 -34.53 -38.75 10.70
C GLY A 509 -34.29 -38.60 9.18
N THR A 510 -33.72 -37.47 8.75
CA THR A 510 -33.29 -37.27 7.35
C THR A 510 -32.09 -38.15 7.02
N VAL A 511 -32.02 -38.66 5.80
CA VAL A 511 -30.87 -39.46 5.32
C VAL A 511 -30.05 -38.61 4.36
N TRP A 512 -28.76 -38.48 4.63
CA TRP A 512 -27.81 -37.80 3.76
C TRP A 512 -26.98 -38.83 2.97
N THR A 513 -27.09 -38.77 1.64
CA THR A 513 -26.39 -39.68 0.70
C THR A 513 -25.46 -38.86 -0.18
N PRO A 514 -24.22 -38.58 0.26
CA PRO A 514 -23.25 -37.84 -0.56
C PRO A 514 -22.89 -38.63 -1.83
N ARG A 515 -22.60 -37.89 -2.91
CA ARG A 515 -22.18 -38.47 -4.20
C ARG A 515 -20.93 -37.77 -4.71
N ASN A 516 -20.13 -38.48 -5.51
CA ASN A 516 -19.05 -37.85 -6.27
C ASN A 516 -19.62 -36.89 -7.33
N PHE A 517 -18.81 -35.92 -7.71
CA PHE A 517 -19.23 -34.86 -8.63
C PHE A 517 -19.65 -35.40 -10.01
N ASP A 518 -18.96 -36.43 -10.50
CA ASP A 518 -19.24 -37.17 -11.73
C ASP A 518 -20.33 -38.25 -11.56
N ARG A 519 -20.83 -38.45 -10.33
CA ARG A 519 -21.81 -39.48 -9.95
C ARG A 519 -21.33 -40.92 -10.19
N GLN A 520 -20.03 -41.14 -10.29
CA GLN A 520 -19.42 -42.47 -10.45
C GLN A 520 -18.72 -42.92 -9.17
N TYR A 521 -18.60 -44.22 -8.98
CA TYR A 521 -17.93 -44.88 -7.85
C TYR A 521 -16.76 -45.70 -8.37
N ARG A 522 -15.60 -45.60 -7.71
CA ARG A 522 -14.34 -46.22 -8.14
C ARG A 522 -13.96 -47.49 -7.37
N GLY A 523 -14.76 -47.90 -6.38
CA GLY A 523 -14.42 -49.04 -5.55
C GLY A 523 -13.32 -48.69 -4.56
N GLU A 524 -12.11 -49.21 -4.73
CA GLU A 524 -10.97 -48.91 -3.86
C GLU A 524 -10.06 -47.87 -4.50
N VAL A 525 -9.66 -46.86 -3.74
CA VAL A 525 -8.80 -45.77 -4.23
C VAL A 525 -7.73 -45.42 -3.19
N PRO A 526 -6.47 -45.19 -3.59
CA PRO A 526 -5.44 -44.77 -2.65
C PRO A 526 -5.69 -43.34 -2.17
N LEU A 527 -5.33 -43.06 -0.91
CA LEU A 527 -5.58 -41.80 -0.23
C LEU A 527 -5.10 -40.57 -1.02
N TYR A 528 -3.88 -40.60 -1.58
CA TYR A 528 -3.38 -39.46 -2.36
C TYR A 528 -4.23 -39.19 -3.61
N GLN A 529 -4.72 -40.25 -4.28
CA GLN A 529 -5.53 -40.14 -5.49
C GLN A 529 -6.93 -39.62 -5.18
N ALA A 530 -7.53 -40.06 -4.07
CA ALA A 530 -8.81 -39.56 -3.61
C ALA A 530 -8.77 -38.04 -3.36
N LEU A 531 -7.68 -37.52 -2.78
CA LEU A 531 -7.48 -36.07 -2.63
C LEU A 531 -7.20 -35.38 -3.98
N ALA A 532 -6.32 -35.94 -4.81
CA ALA A 532 -5.95 -35.37 -6.11
C ALA A 532 -7.15 -35.24 -7.05
N GLN A 533 -8.01 -36.27 -7.11
CA GLN A 533 -9.25 -36.27 -7.87
C GLN A 533 -10.42 -35.61 -7.13
N SER A 534 -10.21 -35.20 -5.87
CA SER A 534 -11.20 -34.53 -5.04
C SER A 534 -12.50 -35.33 -4.89
N LEU A 535 -12.40 -36.64 -4.63
CA LEU A 535 -13.57 -37.52 -4.47
C LEU A 535 -14.33 -37.20 -3.19
N ASN A 536 -15.67 -37.16 -3.25
CA ASN A 536 -16.51 -36.76 -2.12
C ASN A 536 -16.69 -37.91 -1.14
N VAL A 537 -17.08 -39.07 -1.65
CA VAL A 537 -17.50 -40.21 -0.85
C VAL A 537 -16.34 -40.78 -0.01
N PRO A 538 -15.14 -41.03 -0.55
CA PRO A 538 -13.98 -41.46 0.24
C PRO A 538 -13.60 -40.44 1.32
N THR A 539 -13.75 -39.14 1.03
CA THR A 539 -13.43 -38.07 1.99
C THR A 539 -14.41 -38.06 3.16
N VAL A 540 -15.70 -38.28 2.91
CA VAL A 540 -16.70 -38.37 3.99
C VAL A 540 -16.44 -39.59 4.85
N GLN A 541 -16.18 -40.75 4.24
CA GLN A 541 -15.86 -41.97 5.00
C GLN A 541 -14.59 -41.79 5.85
N LEU A 542 -13.54 -41.22 5.27
CA LEU A 542 -12.31 -40.88 5.99
C LEU A 542 -12.60 -39.94 7.16
N GLY A 543 -13.31 -38.83 6.92
CA GLY A 543 -13.69 -37.89 7.98
C GLY A 543 -14.49 -38.53 9.10
N MET A 544 -15.44 -39.40 8.77
CA MET A 544 -16.22 -40.16 9.77
C MET A 544 -15.34 -41.11 10.58
N SER A 545 -14.36 -41.78 9.96
CA SER A 545 -13.41 -42.66 10.67
C SER A 545 -12.46 -41.90 11.60
N LEU A 546 -12.11 -40.66 11.27
CA LEU A 546 -11.26 -39.79 12.09
C LEU A 546 -12.04 -39.13 13.23
N GLY A 547 -13.34 -38.89 13.01
CA GLY A 547 -14.22 -38.16 13.93
C GLY A 547 -14.30 -36.66 13.63
N ILE A 548 -15.48 -36.09 13.85
CA ILE A 548 -15.80 -34.67 13.60
C ILE A 548 -14.88 -33.75 14.42
N ASP A 549 -14.63 -34.06 15.69
CA ASP A 549 -13.83 -33.21 16.57
C ASP A 549 -12.36 -33.16 16.17
N ALA A 550 -11.77 -34.29 15.76
CA ALA A 550 -10.38 -34.33 15.31
C ALA A 550 -10.16 -33.42 14.10
N VAL A 551 -11.04 -33.51 13.09
CA VAL A 551 -10.98 -32.65 11.90
C VAL A 551 -11.25 -31.19 12.26
N SER A 552 -12.19 -30.92 13.17
CA SER A 552 -12.49 -29.56 13.65
C SER A 552 -11.31 -28.94 14.42
N ASN A 553 -10.54 -29.74 15.14
CA ASN A 553 -9.33 -29.30 15.84
C ASN A 553 -8.21 -28.98 14.84
N THR A 554 -8.01 -29.81 13.82
CA THR A 554 -7.07 -29.51 12.73
C THR A 554 -7.44 -28.20 12.03
N LEU A 555 -8.71 -27.98 11.69
CA LEU A 555 -9.15 -26.72 11.07
C LEU A 555 -8.83 -25.49 11.93
N GLN A 556 -9.02 -25.58 13.25
CA GLN A 556 -8.63 -24.50 14.17
C GLN A 556 -7.13 -24.26 14.21
N GLN A 557 -6.32 -25.33 14.29
CA GLN A 557 -4.86 -25.23 14.25
C GLN A 557 -4.40 -24.52 12.97
N LEU A 558 -5.03 -24.83 11.83
CA LEU A 558 -4.76 -24.19 10.55
C LEU A 558 -5.17 -22.70 10.49
N GLY A 559 -5.96 -22.21 11.46
CA GLY A 559 -6.35 -20.81 11.59
C GLY A 559 -7.81 -20.50 11.29
N VAL A 560 -8.67 -21.52 11.13
CA VAL A 560 -10.11 -21.32 11.02
C VAL A 560 -10.71 -21.03 12.40
N ASN A 561 -11.58 -20.03 12.51
CA ASN A 561 -12.28 -19.75 13.77
C ASN A 561 -13.26 -20.90 14.08
N ARG A 562 -13.24 -21.43 15.32
CA ARG A 562 -14.12 -22.54 15.75
C ARG A 562 -15.61 -22.23 15.53
N HIS A 563 -16.02 -20.96 15.65
CA HIS A 563 -17.42 -20.56 15.45
C HIS A 563 -17.90 -20.68 13.99
N GLU A 564 -16.98 -20.67 13.02
CA GLU A 564 -17.30 -20.87 11.60
C GLU A 564 -17.50 -22.36 11.29
N ILE A 565 -16.97 -23.25 12.14
CA ILE A 565 -17.00 -24.70 11.90
C ILE A 565 -18.31 -25.25 12.44
N ARG A 566 -19.16 -25.76 11.53
CA ARG A 566 -20.36 -26.51 11.91
C ARG A 566 -20.02 -28.00 12.07
N PRO A 567 -20.09 -28.59 13.28
CA PRO A 567 -19.63 -29.95 13.54
C PRO A 567 -20.67 -31.01 13.10
N VAL A 568 -20.86 -31.14 11.80
CA VAL A 568 -21.78 -32.11 11.17
C VAL A 568 -21.08 -32.81 9.99
N PRO A 569 -21.46 -34.03 9.58
CA PRO A 569 -20.73 -34.78 8.55
C PRO A 569 -20.50 -34.04 7.21
N SER A 570 -21.42 -33.15 6.81
CA SER A 570 -21.27 -32.34 5.60
C SER A 570 -20.08 -31.36 5.66
N MET A 571 -19.53 -31.10 6.85
CA MET A 571 -18.33 -30.27 7.01
C MET A 571 -17.12 -30.84 6.28
N PHE A 572 -17.03 -32.17 6.12
CA PHE A 572 -15.93 -32.82 5.39
C PHE A 572 -15.95 -32.50 3.88
N LEU A 573 -17.05 -31.93 3.39
CA LEU A 573 -17.20 -31.42 2.03
C LEU A 573 -17.32 -29.89 1.97
N GLY A 574 -17.09 -29.18 3.08
CA GLY A 574 -16.99 -27.73 3.15
C GLY A 574 -18.34 -27.03 3.15
N SER A 575 -19.32 -27.59 3.87
CA SER A 575 -20.66 -27.01 4.05
C SER A 575 -20.69 -25.82 5.03
N PHE A 576 -19.59 -25.11 5.20
CA PHE A 576 -19.46 -23.90 6.00
C PHE A 576 -18.74 -22.83 5.18
N SER A 577 -18.91 -21.58 5.59
CA SER A 577 -18.46 -20.43 4.82
C SER A 577 -17.20 -19.84 5.41
N LEU A 578 -16.28 -19.42 4.56
CA LEU A 578 -15.11 -18.63 4.94
C LEU A 578 -14.89 -17.51 3.93
N THR A 579 -14.14 -16.50 4.33
CA THR A 579 -13.64 -15.45 3.44
C THR A 579 -12.37 -15.91 2.73
N PRO A 580 -12.02 -15.33 1.55
CA PRO A 580 -10.74 -15.61 0.89
C PRO A 580 -9.52 -15.42 1.81
N TYR A 581 -9.56 -14.43 2.71
CA TYR A 581 -8.53 -14.23 3.74
C TYR A 581 -8.40 -15.43 4.68
N GLN A 582 -9.50 -15.94 5.24
CA GLN A 582 -9.49 -17.10 6.15
C GLN A 582 -9.02 -18.37 5.43
N VAL A 583 -9.44 -18.56 4.17
CA VAL A 583 -8.96 -19.67 3.34
C VAL A 583 -7.45 -19.55 3.08
N ALA A 584 -6.94 -18.36 2.78
CA ALA A 584 -5.51 -18.13 2.59
C ALA A 584 -4.70 -18.48 3.86
N GLN A 585 -5.19 -18.11 5.05
CA GLN A 585 -4.54 -18.49 6.31
C GLN A 585 -4.46 -20.01 6.49
N MET A 586 -5.55 -20.72 6.20
CA MET A 586 -5.61 -22.18 6.29
C MET A 586 -4.56 -22.83 5.40
N TYR A 587 -4.48 -22.42 4.13
CA TYR A 587 -3.54 -22.99 3.17
C TYR A 587 -2.09 -22.52 3.36
N GLN A 588 -1.88 -21.31 3.87
CA GLN A 588 -0.56 -20.83 4.32
C GLN A 588 0.00 -21.80 5.36
N THR A 589 -0.78 -22.14 6.39
CA THR A 589 -0.33 -23.09 7.41
C THR A 589 -0.04 -24.49 6.85
N ILE A 590 -0.92 -25.04 6.01
CA ILE A 590 -0.73 -26.38 5.41
C ILE A 590 0.57 -26.40 4.60
N THR A 591 0.77 -25.40 3.75
CA THR A 591 1.86 -25.41 2.77
C THR A 591 3.16 -24.79 3.29
N ASN A 592 3.14 -24.18 4.47
CA ASN A 592 4.33 -23.77 5.23
C ASN A 592 4.83 -24.90 6.16
N ALA A 593 4.75 -26.15 5.70
CA ALA A 593 5.16 -27.33 6.45
C ALA A 593 4.56 -27.39 7.88
N GLY A 594 3.30 -26.97 8.03
CA GLY A 594 2.58 -26.99 9.29
C GLY A 594 2.85 -25.83 10.24
N LYS A 595 3.64 -24.83 9.81
CA LYS A 595 3.89 -23.60 10.57
C LYS A 595 2.85 -22.53 10.22
N LYS A 596 2.04 -22.14 11.20
CA LYS A 596 1.11 -21.03 11.05
C LYS A 596 1.87 -19.71 11.19
N ALA A 597 1.86 -18.90 10.14
CA ALA A 597 2.26 -17.51 10.20
C ALA A 597 0.99 -16.64 10.06
N PRO A 598 0.63 -15.85 11.08
CA PRO A 598 -0.55 -14.99 11.01
C PRO A 598 -0.44 -14.03 9.83
N LEU A 599 -1.50 -13.93 9.03
CA LEU A 599 -1.50 -13.02 7.88
C LEU A 599 -1.34 -11.56 8.34
N SER A 600 -0.52 -10.80 7.62
CA SER A 600 -0.19 -9.42 8.00
C SER A 600 0.02 -8.54 6.76
N ALA A 601 -0.64 -7.39 6.71
CA ALA A 601 -0.43 -6.34 5.71
C ALA A 601 0.59 -5.27 6.17
N LEU A 602 0.74 -5.10 7.49
CA LEU A 602 1.55 -4.05 8.10
C LEU A 602 2.97 -4.54 8.42
N ARG A 603 4.00 -3.79 7.95
CA ARG A 603 5.41 -4.03 8.31
C ARG A 603 5.91 -3.05 9.35
N SER A 604 5.75 -1.74 9.15
CA SER A 604 6.21 -0.75 10.13
C SER A 604 5.43 0.55 10.05
N VAL A 605 5.44 1.30 11.15
CA VAL A 605 4.88 2.65 11.27
C VAL A 605 5.90 3.55 11.91
N LEU A 606 6.21 4.66 11.24
CA LEU A 606 7.15 5.68 11.71
C LEU A 606 6.46 7.04 11.79
N ASP A 607 6.93 7.90 12.70
CA ASP A 607 6.58 9.32 12.71
C ASP A 607 7.47 10.14 11.73
N LEU A 608 7.24 11.46 11.67
CA LEU A 608 7.99 12.38 10.81
C LEU A 608 9.46 12.58 11.22
N GLN A 609 9.79 12.25 12.48
CA GLN A 609 11.14 12.30 13.02
C GLN A 609 11.91 11.00 12.74
N GLY A 610 11.22 9.94 12.29
CA GLY A 610 11.80 8.64 12.01
C GLY A 610 11.72 7.67 13.20
N ASN A 611 11.01 8.01 14.28
CA ASN A 611 10.83 7.10 15.40
C ASN A 611 9.87 5.97 15.01
N VAL A 612 10.23 4.75 15.36
CA VAL A 612 9.43 3.55 15.07
C VAL A 612 8.32 3.41 16.11
N LEU A 613 7.06 3.58 15.68
CA LEU A 613 5.87 3.37 16.51
C LEU A 613 5.46 1.89 16.56
N TYR A 614 5.67 1.18 15.46
CA TYR A 614 5.42 -0.24 15.31
C TYR A 614 6.40 -0.86 14.29
N GLN A 615 6.87 -2.08 14.59
CA GLN A 615 7.65 -2.90 13.67
C GLN A 615 7.16 -4.36 13.78
N SER A 616 6.86 -4.95 12.64
CA SER A 616 6.48 -6.35 12.53
C SER A 616 7.71 -7.23 12.68
N ILE A 617 7.58 -8.27 13.50
CA ILE A 617 8.55 -9.36 13.63
C ILE A 617 7.78 -10.61 13.22
N PRO A 618 8.07 -11.21 12.04
CA PRO A 618 7.38 -12.40 11.58
C PRO A 618 7.50 -13.53 12.61
N LYS A 619 6.34 -14.02 13.08
CA LYS A 619 6.26 -15.14 14.03
C LYS A 619 5.52 -16.29 13.36
N ALA A 620 6.23 -17.40 13.16
CA ALA A 620 5.64 -18.64 12.68
C ALA A 620 5.71 -19.69 13.80
N SER A 621 4.58 -20.32 14.11
CA SER A 621 4.50 -21.37 15.13
C SER A 621 4.13 -22.71 14.50
N GLN A 622 4.82 -23.79 14.85
CA GLN A 622 4.42 -25.14 14.44
C GLN A 622 3.09 -25.51 15.11
N VAL A 623 2.05 -25.78 14.33
CA VAL A 623 0.70 -26.06 14.86
C VAL A 623 0.17 -27.45 14.47
N VAL A 624 0.76 -28.07 13.46
CA VAL A 624 0.52 -29.46 13.03
C VAL A 624 1.85 -30.12 12.68
N ASP A 625 1.94 -31.44 12.62
CA ASP A 625 3.20 -32.12 12.28
C ASP A 625 3.73 -31.75 10.89
N GLN A 626 5.05 -31.52 10.83
CA GLN A 626 5.73 -31.11 9.60
C GLN A 626 5.56 -32.18 8.49
N GLN A 627 5.66 -33.44 8.86
CA GLN A 627 5.55 -34.61 7.98
C GLN A 627 4.14 -34.71 7.37
N ALA A 628 3.09 -34.58 8.20
CA ALA A 628 1.71 -34.64 7.76
C ALA A 628 1.35 -33.49 6.81
N ALA A 629 1.82 -32.27 7.11
CA ALA A 629 1.66 -31.09 6.26
C ALA A 629 2.41 -31.24 4.92
N TRP A 630 3.62 -31.77 4.97
CA TRP A 630 4.43 -32.08 3.78
C TRP A 630 3.74 -33.12 2.88
N LEU A 631 3.26 -34.23 3.45
CA LEU A 631 2.54 -35.29 2.71
C LEU A 631 1.24 -34.77 2.09
N THR A 632 0.53 -33.91 2.82
CA THR A 632 -0.68 -33.24 2.32
C THR A 632 -0.36 -32.33 1.14
N THR A 633 0.71 -31.53 1.24
CA THR A 633 1.18 -30.65 0.16
C THR A 633 1.65 -31.46 -1.04
N TYR A 634 2.33 -32.60 -0.82
CA TYR A 634 2.70 -33.54 -1.88
C TYR A 634 1.46 -34.08 -2.61
N ALA A 635 0.42 -34.50 -1.89
CA ALA A 635 -0.82 -34.96 -2.50
C ALA A 635 -1.55 -33.83 -3.27
N MET A 636 -1.46 -32.57 -2.81
CA MET A 636 -1.94 -31.41 -3.57
C MET A 636 -1.14 -31.17 -4.87
N LYS A 637 0.17 -31.43 -4.89
CA LYS A 637 0.97 -31.44 -6.15
C LYS A 637 0.43 -32.48 -7.13
N GLN A 638 0.00 -33.64 -6.66
CA GLN A 638 -0.66 -34.65 -7.51
C GLN A 638 -2.02 -34.14 -8.05
N GLY A 639 -2.74 -33.34 -7.26
CA GLY A 639 -3.95 -32.64 -7.71
C GLY A 639 -3.72 -31.73 -8.92
N VAL A 640 -2.57 -31.05 -8.97
CA VAL A 640 -2.15 -30.26 -10.13
C VAL A 640 -1.59 -31.13 -11.24
N LYS A 641 -0.78 -32.15 -10.93
CA LYS A 641 -0.15 -33.01 -11.95
C LYS A 641 -1.16 -33.83 -12.75
N GLN A 642 -2.12 -34.46 -12.06
CA GLN A 642 -3.02 -35.46 -12.65
C GLN A 642 -4.49 -35.33 -12.21
N GLY A 643 -4.78 -34.41 -11.30
CA GLY A 643 -6.11 -34.25 -10.69
C GLY A 643 -6.95 -33.12 -11.27
N THR A 644 -7.77 -32.50 -10.41
CA THR A 644 -8.68 -31.42 -10.80
C THR A 644 -7.97 -30.13 -11.23
N GLY A 645 -6.68 -30.00 -10.92
CA GLY A 645 -5.81 -28.87 -11.28
C GLY A 645 -5.00 -29.06 -12.56
N ARG A 646 -5.14 -30.19 -13.28
CA ARG A 646 -4.31 -30.61 -14.43
C ARG A 646 -4.11 -29.59 -15.55
N TYR A 647 -5.02 -28.62 -15.67
CA TYR A 647 -4.85 -27.53 -16.63
C TYR A 647 -3.55 -26.75 -16.41
N LEU A 648 -3.13 -26.55 -15.15
CA LEU A 648 -1.88 -25.84 -14.85
C LEU A 648 -0.65 -26.65 -15.24
N ASN A 649 -0.71 -27.98 -15.18
CA ASN A 649 0.44 -28.83 -15.52
C ASN A 649 0.85 -28.70 -16.99
N GLN A 650 -0.08 -28.36 -17.88
CA GLN A 650 0.22 -28.18 -19.31
C GLN A 650 1.15 -26.97 -19.57
N GLN A 651 1.10 -25.95 -18.70
CA GLN A 651 1.84 -24.69 -18.88
C GLN A 651 2.97 -24.52 -17.86
N PHE A 652 2.83 -25.10 -16.66
CA PHE A 652 3.69 -24.82 -15.51
C PHE A 652 4.22 -26.09 -14.82
N ALA A 653 4.37 -27.21 -15.56
CA ALA A 653 4.91 -28.45 -15.00
C ALA A 653 6.25 -28.26 -14.27
N TRP A 654 7.13 -27.42 -14.82
CA TRP A 654 8.45 -27.11 -14.27
C TRP A 654 8.39 -26.50 -12.86
N ALA A 655 7.36 -25.68 -12.59
CA ALA A 655 7.18 -25.01 -11.30
C ALA A 655 6.69 -25.97 -10.20
N SER A 656 6.22 -27.17 -10.57
CA SER A 656 5.78 -28.21 -9.63
C SER A 656 4.76 -27.71 -8.60
N LEU A 657 3.79 -26.93 -9.06
CA LEU A 657 2.79 -26.26 -8.24
C LEU A 657 1.95 -27.25 -7.41
N ALA A 658 1.48 -26.79 -6.26
CA ALA A 658 0.42 -27.44 -5.51
C ALA A 658 -0.88 -26.64 -5.63
N GLY A 659 -2.03 -27.29 -5.49
CA GLY A 659 -3.28 -26.57 -5.49
C GLY A 659 -4.50 -27.41 -5.19
N LYS A 660 -5.61 -26.73 -4.92
CA LYS A 660 -6.90 -27.36 -4.64
C LYS A 660 -8.04 -26.57 -5.27
N THR A 661 -8.90 -27.28 -6.00
CA THR A 661 -10.16 -26.74 -6.50
C THR A 661 -11.25 -26.85 -5.44
N GLY A 662 -12.09 -25.82 -5.36
CA GLY A 662 -13.34 -25.80 -4.59
C GLY A 662 -14.52 -25.47 -5.48
N THR A 663 -15.65 -26.11 -5.23
CA THR A 663 -16.91 -25.83 -5.91
C THR A 663 -18.01 -26.06 -4.89
N SER A 664 -18.84 -25.05 -4.67
CA SER A 664 -20.00 -25.18 -3.78
C SER A 664 -21.18 -25.82 -4.51
N SER A 665 -22.21 -26.17 -3.75
CA SER A 665 -23.47 -26.72 -4.29
C SER A 665 -24.07 -25.77 -5.34
N ASP A 666 -24.77 -26.35 -6.32
CA ASP A 666 -25.39 -25.65 -7.45
C ASP A 666 -24.43 -24.79 -8.28
N ARG A 667 -23.10 -24.96 -8.13
CA ARG A 667 -22.07 -24.15 -8.81
C ARG A 667 -22.22 -22.66 -8.54
N ARG A 668 -22.53 -22.29 -7.29
CA ARG A 668 -22.62 -20.87 -6.87
C ARG A 668 -21.24 -20.23 -6.74
N ASP A 669 -20.29 -20.98 -6.18
CA ASP A 669 -18.94 -20.50 -5.90
C ASP A 669 -17.90 -21.37 -6.62
N SER A 670 -17.01 -20.69 -7.34
CA SER A 670 -15.81 -21.26 -7.94
C SER A 670 -14.60 -20.81 -7.13
N TRP A 671 -13.88 -21.77 -6.57
CA TRP A 671 -12.70 -21.50 -5.76
C TRP A 671 -11.47 -22.22 -6.31
N PHE A 672 -10.32 -21.57 -6.16
CA PHE A 672 -9.03 -22.21 -6.36
C PHE A 672 -8.02 -21.65 -5.37
N VAL A 673 -7.24 -22.54 -4.76
CA VAL A 673 -6.02 -22.17 -4.05
C VAL A 673 -4.84 -22.76 -4.80
N GLY A 674 -3.95 -21.89 -5.27
CA GLY A 674 -2.70 -22.26 -5.92
C GLY A 674 -1.51 -21.91 -5.05
N VAL A 675 -0.47 -22.74 -5.08
CA VAL A 675 0.73 -22.57 -4.27
C VAL A 675 1.97 -22.83 -5.12
N ASP A 676 2.87 -21.87 -5.11
CA ASP A 676 4.20 -21.96 -5.72
C ASP A 676 5.29 -21.85 -4.64
N GLY A 677 6.56 -21.75 -5.02
CA GLY A 677 7.67 -21.65 -4.06
C GLY A 677 7.57 -20.44 -3.11
N ARG A 678 6.89 -19.38 -3.56
CA ARG A 678 6.88 -18.04 -2.98
C ARG A 678 5.61 -17.75 -2.19
N GLU A 679 4.45 -18.07 -2.73
CA GLU A 679 3.17 -17.59 -2.22
C GLU A 679 2.02 -18.59 -2.34
N VAL A 680 1.01 -18.37 -1.50
CA VAL A 680 -0.31 -19.00 -1.53
C VAL A 680 -1.30 -17.98 -2.09
N THR A 681 -1.94 -18.32 -3.22
CA THR A 681 -2.93 -17.46 -3.87
C THR A 681 -4.31 -18.10 -3.77
N THR A 682 -5.23 -17.45 -3.06
CA THR A 682 -6.64 -17.85 -2.96
C THR A 682 -7.47 -16.98 -3.89
N ILE A 683 -8.26 -17.62 -4.75
CA ILE A 683 -9.16 -16.95 -5.70
C ILE A 683 -10.58 -17.49 -5.54
N TRP A 684 -11.54 -16.57 -5.49
CA TRP A 684 -12.98 -16.84 -5.50
C TRP A 684 -13.66 -16.10 -6.66
N LEU A 685 -14.57 -16.79 -7.34
CA LEU A 685 -15.52 -16.22 -8.27
C LEU A 685 -16.94 -16.64 -7.85
N GLY A 686 -17.87 -15.70 -7.89
CA GLY A 686 -19.25 -15.92 -7.51
C GLY A 686 -20.12 -14.71 -7.83
N ARG A 687 -21.39 -14.77 -7.46
CA ARG A 687 -22.33 -13.64 -7.59
C ARG A 687 -22.79 -13.17 -6.22
N ASP A 688 -22.95 -11.86 -6.04
CA ASP A 688 -23.41 -11.28 -4.77
C ASP A 688 -24.81 -11.74 -4.36
N ASP A 689 -25.67 -11.99 -5.35
CA ASP A 689 -27.02 -12.52 -5.17
C ASP A 689 -27.07 -14.02 -4.84
N ASN A 690 -25.92 -14.69 -4.68
CA ASN A 690 -25.79 -16.13 -4.45
C ASN A 690 -26.43 -17.03 -5.51
N GLN A 691 -26.68 -16.51 -6.71
CA GLN A 691 -27.19 -17.31 -7.83
C GLN A 691 -26.07 -18.17 -8.46
N PRO A 692 -26.42 -19.28 -9.13
CA PRO A 692 -25.45 -20.12 -9.84
C PRO A 692 -24.62 -19.35 -10.86
N THR A 693 -23.31 -19.64 -10.91
CA THR A 693 -22.39 -19.14 -11.95
C THR A 693 -22.19 -20.13 -13.09
N GLN A 694 -22.62 -21.38 -12.92
CA GLN A 694 -22.27 -22.51 -13.80
C GLN A 694 -20.75 -22.77 -13.91
N LEU A 695 -19.92 -22.09 -13.10
CA LEU A 695 -18.49 -22.31 -13.04
C LEU A 695 -18.16 -23.32 -11.95
N THR A 696 -17.18 -24.16 -12.24
CA THR A 696 -16.50 -25.00 -11.25
C THR A 696 -15.17 -24.35 -10.86
N GLY A 697 -14.51 -24.88 -9.83
CA GLY A 697 -13.16 -24.42 -9.46
C GLY A 697 -12.17 -24.50 -10.62
N SER A 698 -12.25 -25.55 -11.45
CA SER A 698 -11.37 -25.78 -12.61
C SER A 698 -11.69 -24.92 -13.84
N SER A 699 -12.94 -24.45 -13.97
CA SER A 699 -13.39 -23.65 -15.13
C SER A 699 -13.50 -22.16 -14.84
N GLY A 700 -13.40 -21.74 -13.58
CA GLY A 700 -13.48 -20.34 -13.15
C GLY A 700 -12.18 -19.90 -12.46
N ALA A 701 -12.13 -19.97 -11.13
CA ALA A 701 -11.01 -19.49 -10.31
C ALA A 701 -9.63 -20.00 -10.75
N LEU A 702 -9.52 -21.26 -11.16
CA LEU A 702 -8.26 -21.81 -11.67
C LEU A 702 -7.76 -21.07 -12.93
N ARG A 703 -8.66 -20.59 -13.79
CA ARG A 703 -8.32 -19.84 -15.01
C ARG A 703 -7.76 -18.47 -14.69
N VAL A 704 -8.32 -17.81 -13.67
CA VAL A 704 -7.75 -16.56 -13.12
C VAL A 704 -6.35 -16.80 -12.54
N TYR A 705 -6.15 -17.89 -11.82
CA TYR A 705 -4.83 -18.23 -11.30
C TYR A 705 -3.81 -18.51 -12.42
N ALA A 706 -4.21 -19.24 -13.46
CA ALA A 706 -3.35 -19.50 -14.61
C ALA A 706 -2.93 -18.20 -15.31
N GLU A 707 -3.88 -17.29 -15.55
CA GLU A 707 -3.61 -15.95 -16.10
C GLU A 707 -2.62 -15.17 -15.22
N TYR A 708 -2.83 -15.19 -13.90
CA TYR A 708 -1.92 -14.54 -12.95
C TYR A 708 -0.48 -15.09 -13.05
N LEU A 709 -0.33 -16.41 -13.15
CA LEU A 709 0.98 -17.06 -13.28
C LEU A 709 1.68 -16.76 -14.61
N GLN A 710 0.95 -16.50 -15.69
CA GLN A 710 1.55 -16.13 -16.97
C GLN A 710 2.32 -14.80 -16.88
N HIS A 711 1.81 -13.84 -16.09
CA HIS A 711 2.41 -12.51 -15.98
C HIS A 711 3.36 -12.34 -14.80
N ARG A 712 3.11 -13.03 -13.68
CA ARG A 712 3.92 -12.92 -12.46
C ARG A 712 5.05 -13.96 -12.36
N ILE A 713 5.05 -14.97 -13.23
CA ILE A 713 6.03 -16.08 -13.35
C ILE A 713 6.22 -16.86 -12.04
N PRO A 714 5.74 -18.11 -11.92
CA PRO A 714 5.80 -18.90 -10.67
C PRO A 714 7.23 -19.20 -10.20
N GLU A 715 7.43 -19.26 -8.88
CA GLU A 715 8.65 -19.85 -8.32
C GLU A 715 8.48 -21.37 -8.15
N GLN A 716 9.55 -22.13 -8.38
CA GLN A 716 9.48 -23.59 -8.23
C GLN A 716 9.16 -23.98 -6.78
N LEU A 717 8.08 -24.76 -6.59
CA LEU A 717 7.69 -25.27 -5.28
C LEU A 717 8.54 -26.48 -4.89
N LEU A 718 9.65 -26.18 -4.21
CA LEU A 718 10.51 -27.16 -3.57
C LEU A 718 9.95 -27.54 -2.19
N LEU A 719 9.90 -28.85 -1.92
CA LEU A 719 9.46 -29.40 -0.64
C LEU A 719 10.66 -30.09 0.03
N PRO A 720 11.44 -29.40 0.89
CA PRO A 720 12.54 -30.01 1.62
C PRO A 720 12.06 -31.23 2.39
N TRP A 721 12.84 -32.31 2.37
CA TRP A 721 12.48 -33.57 3.02
C TRP A 721 12.50 -33.42 4.56
N PRO A 722 11.38 -33.67 5.26
CA PRO A 722 11.36 -33.72 6.72
C PRO A 722 12.14 -34.93 7.25
N GLN A 723 12.61 -34.82 8.50
CA GLN A 723 13.19 -35.98 9.21
C GLN A 723 12.13 -37.07 9.45
N GLY A 724 12.55 -38.34 9.48
CA GLY A 724 11.68 -39.49 9.74
C GLY A 724 10.75 -39.88 8.58
N MET A 725 10.94 -39.29 7.40
CA MET A 725 10.27 -39.71 6.18
C MET A 725 11.05 -40.84 5.52
N SER A 726 10.37 -41.70 4.77
CA SER A 726 10.97 -42.75 3.94
C SER A 726 10.16 -42.93 2.65
N THR A 727 10.74 -43.62 1.66
CA THR A 727 10.09 -43.88 0.38
C THR A 727 9.90 -45.39 0.23
N PHE A 728 8.70 -45.81 -0.13
CA PHE A 728 8.37 -47.22 -0.34
C PHE A 728 7.69 -47.44 -1.69
N GLY A 729 7.97 -48.57 -2.32
CA GLY A 729 7.29 -49.02 -3.53
C GLY A 729 5.90 -49.58 -3.24
N PHE A 730 4.96 -49.31 -4.15
CA PHE A 730 3.60 -49.83 -4.07
C PHE A 730 3.14 -50.34 -5.43
N SER A 731 2.33 -51.39 -5.43
CA SER A 731 1.71 -51.96 -6.62
C SER A 731 0.20 -51.91 -6.50
N ALA A 732 -0.46 -51.51 -7.59
CA ALA A 732 -1.91 -51.42 -7.66
C ALA A 732 -2.52 -52.82 -7.84
N THR A 733 -3.53 -53.15 -7.03
CA THR A 733 -4.33 -54.36 -7.20
C THR A 733 -5.40 -54.13 -8.28
N PRO A 734 -6.00 -55.19 -8.84
CA PRO A 734 -7.14 -55.06 -9.77
C PRO A 734 -8.34 -54.31 -9.18
N SER A 735 -8.49 -54.30 -7.86
CA SER A 735 -9.55 -53.57 -7.15
C SER A 735 -9.29 -52.06 -7.03
N GLY A 736 -8.05 -51.60 -7.26
CA GLY A 736 -7.62 -50.21 -7.14
C GLY A 736 -6.92 -49.86 -5.81
N ALA A 737 -6.83 -50.81 -4.87
CA ALA A 737 -6.02 -50.67 -3.66
C ALA A 737 -4.52 -50.76 -3.96
N PHE A 738 -3.70 -50.17 -3.10
CA PHE A 738 -2.24 -50.27 -3.20
C PHE A 738 -1.71 -51.19 -2.11
N VAL A 739 -0.84 -52.12 -2.50
CA VAL A 739 -0.14 -53.02 -1.58
C VAL A 739 1.35 -52.73 -1.58
N LEU A 740 2.01 -52.94 -0.44
CA LEU A 740 3.45 -52.74 -0.30
C LEU A 740 4.20 -53.68 -1.23
N ASP A 741 4.96 -53.10 -2.15
CA ASP A 741 5.79 -53.80 -3.10
C ASP A 741 7.14 -53.09 -3.18
N CYS A 742 8.07 -53.53 -2.33
CA CYS A 742 9.35 -52.85 -2.10
C CYS A 742 10.21 -52.72 -3.37
N ASP A 743 9.96 -53.56 -4.37
CA ASP A 743 10.68 -53.59 -5.64
C ASP A 743 9.97 -52.78 -6.76
N SER A 744 8.77 -52.25 -6.48
CA SER A 744 8.00 -51.44 -7.44
C SER A 744 8.68 -50.11 -7.74
N HIS A 745 8.73 -49.76 -9.03
CA HIS A 745 9.18 -48.44 -9.50
C HIS A 745 8.23 -47.31 -9.10
N PHE A 746 6.95 -47.61 -8.84
CA PHE A 746 6.01 -46.63 -8.35
C PHE A 746 6.19 -46.47 -6.84
N THR A 747 6.77 -45.35 -6.44
CA THR A 747 7.07 -45.09 -5.04
C THR A 747 6.26 -43.93 -4.46
N LEU A 748 5.97 -44.02 -3.17
CA LEU A 748 5.32 -42.95 -2.42
C LEU A 748 6.12 -42.62 -1.15
N PRO A 749 6.17 -41.33 -0.78
CA PRO A 749 6.74 -40.92 0.49
C PRO A 749 5.78 -41.31 1.63
N VAL A 750 6.34 -41.78 2.73
CA VAL A 750 5.62 -42.22 3.93
C VAL A 750 6.34 -41.71 5.17
N TRP A 751 5.56 -41.26 6.16
CA TRP A 751 6.06 -41.01 7.50
C TRP A 751 6.02 -42.31 8.29
N ASP A 752 7.10 -43.10 8.23
CA ASP A 752 7.19 -44.40 8.91
C ASP A 752 7.78 -44.23 10.31
N LYS A 753 6.99 -43.65 11.23
CA LYS A 753 7.45 -43.30 12.58
C LYS A 753 7.90 -44.52 13.40
N SER A 754 7.20 -45.63 13.24
CA SER A 754 7.47 -46.90 13.94
C SER A 754 8.49 -47.79 13.22
N GLY A 755 8.83 -47.50 11.96
CA GLY A 755 9.75 -48.31 11.16
C GLY A 755 9.14 -49.63 10.66
N ASN A 756 7.82 -49.78 10.77
CA ASN A 756 7.12 -51.03 10.45
C ASN A 756 7.23 -51.40 8.97
N LEU A 757 7.07 -50.41 8.08
CA LEU A 757 7.16 -50.64 6.64
C LEU A 757 8.61 -50.92 6.22
N LYS A 758 9.56 -50.21 6.83
CA LYS A 758 10.98 -50.49 6.65
C LYS A 758 11.34 -51.93 7.04
N GLN A 759 10.91 -52.39 8.22
CA GLN A 759 11.12 -53.77 8.65
C GLN A 759 10.45 -54.77 7.70
N GLN A 760 9.25 -54.49 7.19
CA GLN A 760 8.58 -55.37 6.22
C GLN A 760 9.34 -55.49 4.90
N CYS A 761 10.02 -54.42 4.44
CA CYS A 761 10.85 -54.49 3.24
C CYS A 761 12.22 -55.15 3.50
N GLU A 762 12.84 -54.91 4.65
CA GLU A 762 14.14 -55.49 5.01
C GLU A 762 14.05 -56.99 5.35
N ASN A 763 12.94 -57.44 5.95
CA ASN A 763 12.72 -58.83 6.35
C ASN A 763 12.16 -59.72 5.23
N ARG A 764 12.06 -59.23 3.98
CA ARG A 764 11.71 -60.08 2.83
C ARG A 764 12.93 -60.93 2.43
N PRO A 765 12.78 -62.26 2.25
CA PRO A 765 13.85 -63.03 1.62
C PRO A 765 14.10 -62.46 0.23
N LYS A 766 15.35 -62.04 -0.04
CA LYS A 766 15.79 -61.47 -1.32
C LYS A 766 15.23 -62.32 -2.47
N GLU A 767 14.71 -61.71 -3.53
CA GLU A 767 14.04 -62.43 -4.64
C GLU A 767 14.83 -63.63 -5.20
N TRP A 768 16.17 -63.60 -5.16
CA TRP A 768 17.03 -64.74 -5.47
C TRP A 768 16.63 -66.04 -4.73
N LEU A 769 16.23 -65.94 -3.46
CA LEU A 769 15.80 -67.06 -2.63
C LEU A 769 14.43 -67.61 -3.08
N LYS A 770 13.52 -66.76 -3.58
CA LYS A 770 12.25 -67.21 -4.17
C LYS A 770 12.46 -67.88 -5.53
N ASN A 771 13.48 -67.49 -6.29
CA ASN A 771 13.83 -68.13 -7.56
C ASN A 771 14.49 -69.51 -7.37
N ILE A 772 15.06 -69.82 -6.21
CA ILE A 772 15.59 -71.16 -5.87
C ILE A 772 14.47 -72.18 -5.59
N PHE A 773 13.31 -71.73 -5.08
CA PHE A 773 12.22 -72.61 -4.64
C PHE A 773 10.99 -72.62 -5.55
N ARG A 774 11.09 -72.12 -6.79
CA ARG A 774 10.07 -72.37 -7.83
C ARG A 774 10.30 -73.78 -8.40
N TRP A 775 9.74 -74.80 -7.74
CA TRP A 775 9.53 -76.13 -8.29
C TRP A 775 8.10 -76.27 -8.79
#